data_AF-A0A0M0J4N6-F1
#
_entry.id   AF-A0A0M0J4N6-F1
#
_cell.length_a   1.000
_cell.length_b   1.000
_cell.length_c   1.000
_cell.angle_alpha   90.00
_cell.angle_beta   90.00
_cell.angle_gamma   90.00
#
_symmetry.space_group_name_H-M   'P 1'
#
loop_
_entity.id
_entity.type
_entity.pdbx_description
1 polymer ?
#
loop_
_entity_poly.entity_id
_entity_poly.type
_entity_poly.pdbx_seq_one_letter_code
_entity_poly.pdbx_strand_id
1 'polypeptide(L)'
;MPTPVPKPAVRPNAFHNEDDTKLDDIDDDLDNAVRSTVAIGAPSEMLRVRGPGCAQAEPFIQDLDGPPRSPSLAVEQSPEATPEDKKVAESVGAPSEMIRALSGLDDRLADALRTGDIKLLRVSWLRKLRRLLRQPDWRSLKRRQELEDLRAESPFLSAEEAVALLRRGTRGVGALTHGWLSPGECDPDGARLDVMLAALDEHPHIEGVFWDYASLFQNLPDRERTPDETAAFKRAIKVMADVYASAVGTTVLQSREIPPRPEAFNGALCLFGLKATAGEAAVRETLGCFGAIVALELKRKPPVVRFASHEMALAAKRAGPWAELCDGVDTLYNERPYDERGWCVFENAVSYELLARLRTMPRVREALDALPSKVLVLRSGQPTEPGVAPTGQLETRVAEVVASIERATFTGKGDKDTVPALYREYVVRIVSVVQSVFALVSGGAMVAPAKLPPLPQVEAPAASALRLAEGQPLLLLSWQGSGAGGGPRFGVVDATGGRVAAAVTGGKDAELSYDRCSQAVLPWRPPAAGWDAAFLGDARALRDLAEPARRLADDARRMESESALRAVGERACAIADGAARCQTIALAAREAGAAVQSCVDAAAALFSQGDPKQLQAALDKVRAAIERLQPSALEAALTAALLSSGASGARCYAAGQPLTVRTAGGWRDADVATAGADGLCHRLKFEGPSREPPATLMLHPWNHAPRELPHAAFEAMRAWWAPWLGVQHAHIADALTGKRLDALQQCVAMSVTGPEDVVAPPVEFVLTAPPGKIGIGFEGNGELPPTVNKVLSTSPFVDQIQVGWALVKLDGADVTKHQAQQVINL
;
A
#
# COMPACT_ATOMS: atom_id res chain seq x y z
N MET A 1 -10.77 -62.25 -34.59
CA MET A 1 -10.11 -60.96 -34.92
C MET A 1 -10.74 -59.87 -34.07
N PRO A 2 -10.10 -59.52 -32.95
CA PRO A 2 -9.93 -58.11 -32.62
C PRO A 2 -8.48 -57.77 -32.24
N THR A 3 -8.09 -56.57 -32.61
CA THR A 3 -6.79 -55.91 -32.49
C THR A 3 -6.34 -55.70 -31.03
N PRO A 4 -5.04 -55.78 -30.71
CA PRO A 4 -4.52 -55.55 -29.36
C PRO A 4 -4.22 -54.07 -29.09
N VAL A 5 -4.65 -53.58 -27.93
CA VAL A 5 -4.31 -52.27 -27.36
C VAL A 5 -2.98 -52.39 -26.59
N PRO A 6 -2.02 -51.46 -26.74
CA PRO A 6 -0.70 -51.58 -26.13
C PRO A 6 -0.67 -51.19 -24.64
N LYS A 7 0.08 -51.98 -23.86
CA LYS A 7 0.48 -51.69 -22.47
C LYS A 7 1.41 -50.46 -22.43
N PRO A 8 1.29 -49.55 -21.45
CA PRO A 8 2.33 -48.58 -21.19
C PRO A 8 3.53 -49.24 -20.49
N ALA A 9 4.71 -48.88 -20.96
CA ALA A 9 5.99 -49.42 -20.55
C ALA A 9 6.41 -48.95 -19.16
N VAL A 10 6.85 -49.90 -18.34
CA VAL A 10 7.64 -49.68 -17.13
C VAL A 10 9.07 -49.35 -17.55
N ARG A 11 9.60 -48.21 -17.10
CA ARG A 11 11.03 -47.84 -17.10
C ARG A 11 11.38 -47.05 -15.83
N PRO A 12 12.64 -47.10 -15.38
CA PRO A 12 13.01 -47.49 -14.03
C PRO A 12 13.11 -46.34 -13.03
N ASN A 13 12.89 -46.68 -11.75
CA ASN A 13 13.09 -45.81 -10.58
C ASN A 13 14.48 -45.16 -10.59
N ALA A 14 14.52 -43.85 -10.81
CA ALA A 14 15.63 -43.01 -10.37
C ALA A 14 15.38 -42.68 -8.89
N PHE A 15 16.16 -43.32 -8.01
CA PHE A 15 16.27 -42.92 -6.61
C PHE A 15 16.99 -41.58 -6.55
N HIS A 16 16.24 -40.49 -6.40
CA HIS A 16 16.79 -39.23 -5.90
C HIS A 16 16.75 -39.29 -4.37
N ASN A 17 17.90 -39.61 -3.77
CA ASN A 17 18.17 -39.37 -2.36
C ASN A 17 18.60 -37.91 -2.23
N GLU A 18 17.69 -37.04 -1.82
CA GLU A 18 18.04 -35.76 -1.19
C GLU A 18 17.73 -35.93 0.30
N ASP A 19 18.78 -35.87 1.12
CA ASP A 19 18.79 -36.34 2.51
C ASP A 19 18.49 -35.16 3.47
N ASP A 20 17.20 -34.97 3.76
CA ASP A 20 16.58 -33.94 4.62
C ASP A 20 16.87 -34.15 6.12
N THR A 21 18.08 -33.81 6.60
CA THR A 21 18.42 -33.99 8.03
C THR A 21 19.30 -32.90 8.66
N LYS A 22 19.21 -31.63 8.24
CA LYS A 22 19.92 -30.55 8.95
C LYS A 22 18.99 -29.69 9.79
N LEU A 23 19.59 -29.21 10.87
CA LEU A 23 18.99 -28.81 12.14
C LEU A 23 17.97 -27.65 12.07
N ASP A 24 17.97 -26.87 11.00
CA ASP A 24 17.14 -25.66 10.82
C ASP A 24 16.67 -25.48 9.35
N ASP A 25 16.64 -26.56 8.54
CA ASP A 25 16.40 -26.45 7.09
C ASP A 25 14.95 -26.10 6.74
N ILE A 26 14.81 -25.04 5.95
CA ILE A 26 13.58 -24.62 5.29
C ILE A 26 13.84 -24.63 3.76
N ASP A 27 13.30 -25.63 3.06
CA ASP A 27 13.62 -25.84 1.63
C ASP A 27 12.96 -24.83 0.66
N ASP A 28 13.81 -24.13 -0.07
CA ASP A 28 13.46 -23.25 -1.20
C ASP A 28 13.69 -23.95 -2.54
N ASP A 29 12.63 -23.97 -3.35
CA ASP A 29 12.71 -23.99 -4.82
C ASP A 29 11.77 -22.90 -5.31
N LEU A 30 12.31 -21.75 -5.74
CA LEU A 30 11.54 -20.62 -6.25
C LEU A 30 12.22 -20.02 -7.48
N ASP A 31 11.83 -20.52 -8.65
CA ASP A 31 12.03 -19.83 -9.92
C ASP A 31 10.68 -19.57 -10.61
N ASN A 32 10.59 -18.39 -11.23
CA ASN A 32 9.52 -17.82 -12.08
C ASN A 32 8.33 -17.12 -11.42
N ALA A 33 8.41 -15.78 -11.38
CA ALA A 33 7.26 -14.91 -11.63
C ALA A 33 7.66 -13.62 -12.37
N VAL A 34 7.14 -13.48 -13.58
CA VAL A 34 7.27 -12.33 -14.49
C VAL A 34 6.61 -11.09 -13.88
N ARG A 35 7.35 -9.99 -13.79
CA ARG A 35 6.85 -8.66 -13.36
C ARG A 35 5.84 -8.11 -14.38
N SER A 36 4.62 -7.83 -13.93
CA SER A 36 3.67 -6.99 -14.65
C SER A 36 3.73 -5.57 -14.06
N THR A 37 4.21 -4.62 -14.86
CA THR A 37 4.27 -3.19 -14.53
C THR A 37 2.90 -2.55 -14.75
N VAL A 38 2.21 -2.23 -13.65
CA VAL A 38 1.04 -1.34 -13.66
C VAL A 38 1.49 0.04 -13.17
N ALA A 39 1.34 1.05 -14.02
CA ALA A 39 1.61 2.44 -13.68
C ALA A 39 0.52 2.96 -12.72
N ILE A 40 0.91 3.32 -11.51
CA ILE A 40 0.05 3.99 -10.52
C ILE A 40 0.05 5.48 -10.87
N GLY A 41 -1.07 5.98 -11.38
CA GLY A 41 -1.29 7.41 -11.62
C GLY A 41 -1.39 8.19 -10.31
N ALA A 42 -0.71 9.34 -10.25
CA ALA A 42 -0.70 10.22 -9.09
C ALA A 42 -2.07 10.89 -8.85
N PRO A 43 -2.56 10.96 -7.60
CA PRO A 43 -3.71 11.79 -7.25
C PRO A 43 -3.24 13.24 -7.03
N SER A 44 -3.43 14.09 -8.03
CA SER A 44 -3.29 15.54 -7.88
C SER A 44 -4.61 16.13 -7.38
N GLU A 45 -4.87 16.04 -6.08
CA GLU A 45 -5.92 16.81 -5.42
C GLU A 45 -5.28 17.97 -4.65
N MET A 46 -5.53 19.19 -5.11
CA MET A 46 -5.00 20.41 -4.52
C MET A 46 -5.79 20.73 -3.24
N LEU A 47 -5.16 20.52 -2.08
CA LEU A 47 -5.72 20.82 -0.75
C LEU A 47 -6.21 22.27 -0.65
N ARG A 48 -7.46 22.48 -0.24
CA ARG A 48 -7.97 23.79 0.17
C ARG A 48 -8.21 23.82 1.67
N VAL A 49 -7.55 24.77 2.35
CA VAL A 49 -7.66 25.01 3.78
C VAL A 49 -8.91 25.86 4.06
N ARG A 50 -9.90 25.31 4.78
CA ARG A 50 -10.99 26.09 5.41
C ARG A 50 -10.60 26.41 6.86
N GLY A 51 -10.69 27.68 7.25
CA GLY A 51 -10.61 28.10 8.66
C GLY A 51 -11.91 27.78 9.43
N PRO A 52 -11.87 27.69 10.77
CA PRO A 52 -13.04 27.35 11.59
C PRO A 52 -13.84 28.59 12.02
N GLY A 53 -15.16 28.46 12.07
CA GLY A 53 -16.07 29.43 12.71
C GLY A 53 -17.48 29.39 12.12
N CYS A 54 -18.36 28.52 12.65
CA CYS A 54 -19.36 28.80 13.69
C CYS A 54 -20.72 29.30 13.13
N ALA A 55 -21.72 28.42 13.17
CA ALA A 55 -23.10 28.80 13.43
C ALA A 55 -23.78 27.64 14.17
N GLN A 56 -23.89 27.79 15.48
CA GLN A 56 -24.86 27.07 16.30
C GLN A 56 -26.27 27.49 15.87
N ALA A 57 -27.18 26.53 15.80
CA ALA A 57 -28.61 26.79 15.90
C ALA A 57 -29.29 25.58 16.55
N GLU A 58 -29.83 25.81 17.74
CA GLU A 58 -30.84 24.95 18.39
C GLU A 58 -32.09 24.79 17.49
N PRO A 59 -32.98 23.85 17.83
CA PRO A 59 -34.30 24.35 18.19
C PRO A 59 -34.92 23.66 19.42
N PHE A 60 -35.25 24.52 20.38
CA PHE A 60 -36.56 24.70 21.00
C PHE A 60 -37.69 23.67 20.75
N ILE A 61 -38.35 23.36 21.87
CA ILE A 61 -39.40 22.38 22.16
C ILE A 61 -40.76 22.73 21.54
N GLN A 62 -41.54 21.70 21.17
CA GLN A 62 -43.00 21.72 21.27
C GLN A 62 -43.51 20.45 21.97
N ASP A 63 -44.17 20.68 23.10
CA ASP A 63 -44.98 19.73 23.88
C ASP A 63 -46.25 19.31 23.13
N LEU A 64 -46.66 18.04 23.30
CA LEU A 64 -48.07 17.65 23.37
C LEU A 64 -48.25 16.50 24.39
N ASP A 65 -49.16 16.74 25.34
CA ASP A 65 -49.74 15.88 26.40
C ASP A 65 -50.12 14.46 25.90
N GLY A 66 -49.95 13.34 26.62
CA GLY A 66 -50.58 12.94 27.90
C GLY A 66 -51.03 11.44 27.84
N PRO A 67 -51.40 10.76 28.97
CA PRO A 67 -50.91 9.40 29.35
C PRO A 67 -52.05 8.34 29.54
N PRO A 68 -51.99 7.28 30.39
CA PRO A 68 -50.91 6.38 30.89
C PRO A 68 -51.25 4.86 30.71
N ARG A 69 -50.32 3.94 31.03
CA ARG A 69 -50.60 2.71 31.84
C ARG A 69 -49.31 1.93 32.18
N SER A 70 -49.03 1.84 33.48
CA SER A 70 -48.09 0.94 34.18
C SER A 70 -48.85 -0.32 34.67
N PRO A 71 -48.33 -1.22 35.56
CA PRO A 71 -47.00 -1.33 36.19
C PRO A 71 -46.46 -2.80 36.29
N SER A 72 -45.17 -3.06 36.58
CA SER A 72 -44.57 -3.48 37.89
C SER A 72 -43.63 -4.68 37.60
N LEU A 73 -42.38 -4.80 38.08
CA LEU A 73 -41.83 -4.97 39.44
C LEU A 73 -40.32 -4.67 39.38
N ALA A 74 -39.78 -3.69 40.10
CA ALA A 74 -39.26 -3.71 41.49
C ALA A 74 -37.82 -4.28 41.62
N VAL A 75 -36.80 -3.41 41.78
CA VAL A 75 -36.04 -3.09 43.04
C VAL A 75 -34.65 -3.77 42.94
N GLU A 76 -33.47 -3.14 43.12
CA GLU A 76 -33.01 -2.14 44.10
C GLU A 76 -31.72 -1.41 43.62
N GLN A 77 -31.52 -0.17 44.10
CA GLN A 77 -30.45 0.78 43.71
C GLN A 77 -29.24 0.78 44.67
N SER A 78 -28.08 1.27 44.19
CA SER A 78 -27.00 1.94 44.97
C SER A 78 -26.00 2.65 44.02
N PRO A 79 -25.28 3.71 44.45
CA PRO A 79 -25.66 5.11 44.40
C PRO A 79 -25.04 5.91 43.23
N GLU A 80 -25.63 7.07 43.01
CA GLU A 80 -25.46 8.04 41.93
C GLU A 80 -24.17 8.88 42.08
N ALA A 81 -23.39 8.98 41.01
CA ALA A 81 -22.28 9.93 40.87
C ALA A 81 -22.77 11.23 40.22
N THR A 82 -22.32 12.36 40.75
CA THR A 82 -22.71 13.74 40.40
C THR A 82 -22.41 14.13 38.94
N PRO A 83 -23.11 15.13 38.35
CA PRO A 83 -23.06 15.43 36.91
C PRO A 83 -21.78 16.14 36.41
N GLU A 84 -20.76 16.31 37.24
CA GLU A 84 -19.52 17.01 36.85
C GLU A 84 -18.42 16.08 36.29
N ASP A 85 -18.53 14.76 36.44
CA ASP A 85 -17.54 13.81 35.92
C ASP A 85 -17.75 13.42 34.43
N LYS A 86 -18.80 13.92 33.79
CA LYS A 86 -19.14 13.59 32.38
C LYS A 86 -18.62 14.59 31.34
N LYS A 87 -17.81 15.59 31.72
CA LYS A 87 -17.21 16.55 30.77
C LYS A 87 -15.69 16.43 30.60
N VAL A 88 -15.10 15.33 31.07
CA VAL A 88 -13.68 14.99 30.84
C VAL A 88 -13.54 13.71 29.97
N ALA A 89 -14.64 13.11 29.52
CA ALA A 89 -14.65 11.85 28.78
C ALA A 89 -14.84 11.98 27.25
N GLU A 90 -14.73 13.18 26.67
CA GLU A 90 -14.80 13.40 25.20
C GLU A 90 -13.47 13.94 24.63
N SER A 91 -12.33 13.32 24.99
CA SER A 91 -11.05 13.64 24.33
C SER A 91 -10.12 12.44 24.05
N VAL A 92 -10.61 11.19 24.02
CA VAL A 92 -9.73 10.03 23.74
C VAL A 92 -10.37 9.07 22.72
N GLY A 93 -10.36 9.46 21.44
CA GLY A 93 -10.66 8.57 20.30
C GLY A 93 -9.43 8.00 19.58
N ALA A 94 -8.21 8.36 20.00
CA ALA A 94 -6.99 8.15 19.22
C ALA A 94 -6.32 6.75 19.27
N PRO A 95 -6.40 5.95 20.36
CA PRO A 95 -5.67 4.66 20.42
C PRO A 95 -6.25 3.58 19.49
N SER A 96 -7.57 3.50 19.35
CA SER A 96 -8.24 2.40 18.63
C SER A 96 -8.06 2.46 17.11
N GLU A 97 -8.07 3.65 16.51
CA GLU A 97 -7.85 3.79 15.06
C GLU A 97 -6.40 3.49 14.65
N MET A 98 -5.44 3.88 15.49
CA MET A 98 -4.02 3.63 15.24
C MET A 98 -3.66 2.15 15.36
N ILE A 99 -4.18 1.48 16.39
CA ILE A 99 -4.04 0.02 16.53
C ILE A 99 -4.70 -0.70 15.35
N ARG A 100 -5.87 -0.23 14.89
CA ARG A 100 -6.53 -0.80 13.71
C ARG A 100 -5.68 -0.63 12.44
N ALA A 101 -5.12 0.56 12.22
CA ALA A 101 -4.24 0.82 11.09
C ALA A 101 -2.97 -0.06 11.13
N LEU A 102 -2.32 -0.17 12.29
CA LEU A 102 -1.15 -1.03 12.48
C LEU A 102 -1.49 -2.51 12.34
N SER A 103 -2.68 -2.95 12.76
CA SER A 103 -3.12 -4.33 12.58
C SER A 103 -3.28 -4.70 11.11
N GLY A 104 -3.47 -3.74 10.21
CA GLY A 104 -3.50 -3.94 8.76
C GLY A 104 -2.17 -4.46 8.20
N LEU A 105 -1.05 -4.22 8.88
CA LEU A 105 0.25 -4.78 8.52
C LEU A 105 0.30 -6.30 8.62
N ASP A 106 -0.60 -6.88 9.41
CA ASP A 106 -0.62 -8.30 9.72
C ASP A 106 -1.45 -9.10 8.70
N ASP A 107 -1.84 -8.52 7.56
CA ASP A 107 -2.67 -9.17 6.53
C ASP A 107 -2.09 -10.51 6.05
N ARG A 108 -0.80 -10.56 5.73
CA ARG A 108 -0.13 -11.80 5.28
C ARG A 108 -0.16 -12.90 6.34
N LEU A 109 0.07 -12.53 7.61
CA LEU A 109 0.00 -13.47 8.72
C LEU A 109 -1.44 -13.92 8.97
N ALA A 110 -2.41 -13.00 8.91
CA ALA A 110 -3.82 -13.32 9.03
C ALA A 110 -4.29 -14.30 7.94
N ASP A 111 -3.80 -14.14 6.70
CA ASP A 111 -4.10 -15.06 5.61
C ASP A 111 -3.52 -16.45 5.87
N ALA A 112 -2.27 -16.55 6.32
CA ALA A 112 -1.64 -17.83 6.66
C ALA A 112 -2.34 -18.55 7.84
N LEU A 113 -2.85 -17.79 8.82
CA LEU A 113 -3.69 -18.32 9.89
C LEU A 113 -5.05 -18.79 9.36
N ARG A 114 -5.65 -18.03 8.42
CA ARG A 114 -6.96 -18.34 7.84
C ARG A 114 -6.93 -19.60 6.97
N THR A 115 -5.88 -19.77 6.17
CA THR A 115 -5.68 -20.98 5.36
C THR A 115 -5.27 -22.18 6.18
N GLY A 116 -4.87 -21.97 7.44
CA GLY A 116 -4.31 -23.02 8.29
C GLY A 116 -2.89 -23.41 7.88
N ASP A 117 -2.19 -22.61 7.07
CA ASP A 117 -0.77 -22.83 6.79
C ASP A 117 0.04 -22.71 8.10
N ILE A 118 -0.36 -21.79 8.98
CA ILE A 118 0.13 -21.65 10.36
C ILE A 118 -1.01 -21.93 11.33
N LYS A 119 -0.74 -22.70 12.40
CA LYS A 119 -1.68 -22.89 13.51
C LYS A 119 -1.11 -22.39 14.83
N LEU A 120 -1.97 -21.78 15.66
CA LEU A 120 -1.61 -21.31 16.99
C LEU A 120 -2.08 -22.31 18.04
N LEU A 121 -1.18 -22.73 18.92
CA LEU A 121 -1.49 -23.54 20.09
C LEU A 121 -2.34 -22.74 21.05
N ARG A 122 -3.40 -23.36 21.58
CA ARG A 122 -4.29 -22.75 22.57
C ARG A 122 -3.63 -22.77 23.94
N VAL A 123 -3.44 -21.60 24.56
CA VAL A 123 -2.75 -21.49 25.87
C VAL A 123 -3.50 -22.24 26.96
N SER A 124 -4.83 -22.23 26.95
CA SER A 124 -5.62 -23.01 27.93
C SER A 124 -5.42 -24.52 27.79
N TRP A 125 -5.16 -25.01 26.57
CA TRP A 125 -4.79 -26.41 26.33
C TRP A 125 -3.35 -26.67 26.80
N LEU A 126 -2.39 -25.78 26.50
CA LEU A 126 -1.00 -25.88 26.98
C LEU A 126 -0.90 -25.92 28.53
N ARG A 127 -1.74 -25.16 29.23
CA ARG A 127 -1.82 -25.23 30.70
C ARG A 127 -2.38 -26.56 31.21
N LYS A 128 -3.30 -27.19 30.48
CA LYS A 128 -3.78 -28.55 30.78
C LYS A 128 -2.69 -29.59 30.48
N LEU A 129 -1.99 -29.43 29.35
CA LEU A 129 -0.84 -30.23 28.94
C LEU A 129 0.19 -30.34 30.08
N ARG A 130 0.51 -29.23 30.75
CA ARG A 130 1.43 -29.22 31.92
C ARG A 130 1.09 -30.24 33.01
N ARG A 131 -0.20 -30.56 33.20
CA ARG A 131 -0.65 -31.59 34.16
C ARG A 131 -0.40 -33.00 33.63
N LEU A 132 -0.49 -33.19 32.31
CA LEU A 132 -0.26 -34.44 31.60
C LEU A 132 1.23 -34.74 31.38
N LEU A 133 2.11 -33.72 31.31
CA LEU A 133 3.57 -33.89 31.20
C LEU A 133 4.20 -34.67 32.38
N ARG A 134 3.45 -34.86 33.48
CA ARG A 134 3.84 -35.75 34.59
C ARG A 134 3.73 -37.25 34.24
N GLN A 135 3.18 -37.59 33.08
CA GLN A 135 3.06 -38.96 32.59
C GLN A 135 4.27 -39.31 31.69
N PRO A 136 4.72 -40.59 31.67
CA PRO A 136 5.92 -40.99 30.93
C PRO A 136 5.89 -40.69 29.42
N ASP A 137 4.69 -40.68 28.83
CA ASP A 137 4.48 -40.60 27.38
C ASP A 137 4.49 -39.15 26.85
N TRP A 138 4.55 -38.15 27.73
CA TRP A 138 4.35 -36.73 27.40
C TRP A 138 5.53 -35.88 27.90
N ARG A 139 6.78 -36.28 27.64
CA ARG A 139 7.97 -35.54 28.11
C ARG A 139 8.32 -34.31 27.27
N SER A 140 7.81 -34.23 26.04
CA SER A 140 8.05 -33.13 25.11
C SER A 140 6.79 -32.81 24.30
N LEU A 141 6.75 -31.60 23.72
CA LEU A 141 5.66 -31.20 22.83
C LEU A 141 5.72 -32.02 21.53
N LYS A 142 4.58 -32.54 21.08
CA LYS A 142 4.50 -33.29 19.82
C LYS A 142 4.48 -32.37 18.60
N ARG A 143 4.81 -32.91 17.43
CA ARG A 143 4.74 -32.16 16.15
C ARG A 143 3.30 -31.86 15.79
N ARG A 144 3.12 -30.86 14.93
CA ARG A 144 1.81 -30.41 14.47
C ARG A 144 0.87 -31.56 14.08
N GLN A 145 1.33 -32.47 13.21
CA GLN A 145 0.48 -33.57 12.70
C GLN A 145 -0.01 -34.49 13.82
N GLU A 146 0.88 -34.84 14.74
CA GLU A 146 0.55 -35.71 15.88
C GLU A 146 -0.43 -35.04 16.85
N LEU A 147 -0.37 -33.72 16.96
CA LEU A 147 -1.33 -32.93 17.75
C LEU A 147 -2.70 -32.85 17.08
N GLU A 148 -2.74 -32.75 15.75
CA GLU A 148 -4.00 -32.75 14.98
C GLU A 148 -4.75 -34.08 15.09
N ASP A 149 -4.03 -35.19 15.25
CA ASP A 149 -4.62 -36.53 15.42
C ASP A 149 -5.28 -36.76 16.80
N LEU A 150 -5.10 -35.83 17.75
CA LEU A 150 -5.72 -35.91 19.08
C LEU A 150 -7.24 -35.66 18.99
N ARG A 151 -8.04 -36.70 19.24
CA ARG A 151 -9.50 -36.68 19.03
C ARG A 151 -10.36 -36.03 20.12
N ALA A 152 -9.79 -35.68 21.28
CA ALA A 152 -10.57 -35.31 22.47
C ALA A 152 -10.84 -33.81 22.60
N GLU A 153 -9.81 -32.97 22.43
CA GLU A 153 -9.89 -31.51 22.51
C GLU A 153 -8.85 -30.94 21.54
N SER A 154 -9.24 -29.98 20.70
CA SER A 154 -8.31 -29.38 19.73
C SER A 154 -7.21 -28.62 20.48
N PRO A 155 -5.92 -28.96 20.26
CA PRO A 155 -4.80 -28.23 20.84
C PRO A 155 -4.59 -26.85 20.20
N PHE A 156 -5.26 -26.58 19.08
CA PHE A 156 -5.13 -25.33 18.32
C PHE A 156 -6.36 -24.44 18.46
N LEU A 157 -6.14 -23.13 18.33
CA LEU A 157 -7.20 -22.16 18.04
C LEU A 157 -7.80 -22.44 16.65
N SER A 158 -9.08 -22.12 16.47
CA SER A 158 -9.68 -22.08 15.12
C SER A 158 -9.03 -20.98 14.28
N ALA A 159 -9.17 -21.07 12.96
CA ALA A 159 -8.68 -20.05 12.04
C ALA A 159 -9.27 -18.65 12.38
N GLU A 160 -10.56 -18.60 12.69
CA GLU A 160 -11.27 -17.38 13.07
C GLU A 160 -10.79 -16.84 14.42
N GLU A 161 -10.63 -17.71 15.42
CA GLU A 161 -10.09 -17.33 16.73
C GLU A 161 -8.68 -16.76 16.62
N ALA A 162 -7.81 -17.41 15.83
CA ALA A 162 -6.43 -16.98 15.62
C ALA A 162 -6.35 -15.61 14.91
N VAL A 163 -7.14 -15.42 13.85
CA VAL A 163 -7.20 -14.13 13.14
C VAL A 163 -7.80 -13.04 14.04
N ALA A 164 -8.86 -13.35 14.78
CA ALA A 164 -9.47 -12.38 15.70
C ALA A 164 -8.51 -11.97 16.81
N LEU A 165 -7.73 -12.91 17.37
CA LEU A 165 -6.71 -12.64 18.38
C LEU A 165 -5.61 -11.72 17.84
N LEU A 166 -5.10 -12.00 16.62
CA LEU A 166 -4.10 -11.18 15.96
C LEU A 166 -4.62 -9.74 15.71
N ARG A 167 -5.84 -9.62 15.16
CA ARG A 167 -6.44 -8.32 14.81
C ARG A 167 -6.90 -7.51 16.02
N ARG A 168 -7.06 -8.15 17.19
CA ARG A 168 -7.38 -7.44 18.44
C ARG A 168 -6.30 -6.42 18.81
N GLY A 169 -5.06 -6.60 18.34
CA GLY A 169 -3.99 -5.61 18.54
C GLY A 169 -3.55 -5.48 20.00
N THR A 170 -3.73 -6.53 20.79
CA THR A 170 -3.40 -6.58 22.24
C THR A 170 -2.10 -7.34 22.52
N ARG A 171 -1.34 -7.68 21.47
CA ARG A 171 -0.17 -8.57 21.49
C ARG A 171 -0.48 -9.95 22.09
N GLY A 172 -1.68 -10.46 21.83
CA GLY A 172 -2.18 -11.70 22.42
C GLY A 172 -1.66 -12.98 21.77
N VAL A 173 -0.93 -12.91 20.65
CA VAL A 173 -0.26 -14.06 20.03
C VAL A 173 1.20 -14.12 20.50
N GLY A 174 1.58 -15.15 21.24
CA GLY A 174 2.96 -15.39 21.68
C GLY A 174 3.77 -16.12 20.61
N ALA A 175 4.82 -15.52 20.05
CA ALA A 175 5.73 -16.15 19.10
C ALA A 175 7.02 -16.57 19.80
N LEU A 176 7.25 -17.88 19.94
CA LEU A 176 8.45 -18.42 20.58
C LEU A 176 9.63 -18.34 19.61
N THR A 177 10.70 -17.66 20.00
CA THR A 177 11.99 -17.68 19.31
C THR A 177 13.01 -18.41 20.17
N HIS A 178 13.62 -19.45 19.60
CA HIS A 178 14.54 -20.35 20.29
C HIS A 178 15.52 -21.03 19.31
N GLY A 179 16.62 -21.57 19.83
CA GLY A 179 17.51 -22.44 19.04
C GLY A 179 17.11 -23.90 19.17
N TRP A 180 16.98 -24.62 18.05
CA TRP A 180 16.75 -26.06 18.05
C TRP A 180 17.92 -26.81 18.73
N LEU A 181 17.58 -27.71 19.66
CA LEU A 181 18.58 -28.41 20.48
C LEU A 181 19.08 -29.71 19.86
N SER A 182 18.33 -30.33 18.95
CA SER A 182 18.72 -31.57 18.26
C SER A 182 18.05 -31.66 16.88
N PRO A 183 18.67 -32.31 15.87
CA PRO A 183 18.02 -32.52 14.59
C PRO A 183 16.73 -33.31 14.79
N GLY A 184 15.61 -32.81 14.23
CA GLY A 184 14.29 -33.42 14.36
C GLY A 184 13.60 -33.24 15.73
N GLU A 185 14.29 -32.78 16.77
CA GLU A 185 13.73 -32.57 18.11
C GLU A 185 14.20 -31.23 18.67
N CYS A 186 13.35 -30.20 18.58
CA CYS A 186 13.71 -28.84 19.00
C CYS A 186 13.90 -28.72 20.54
N ASP A 187 13.17 -29.52 21.32
CA ASP A 187 13.17 -29.54 22.79
C ASP A 187 13.06 -30.97 23.36
N PRO A 188 14.15 -31.78 23.27
CA PRO A 188 14.10 -33.21 23.58
C PRO A 188 13.61 -33.56 25.00
N ASP A 189 13.96 -32.72 25.98
CA ASP A 189 13.65 -32.94 27.40
C ASP A 189 12.51 -32.04 27.91
N GLY A 190 11.86 -31.26 27.05
CA GLY A 190 10.74 -30.38 27.44
C GLY A 190 11.16 -29.14 28.24
N ALA A 191 12.45 -28.84 28.32
CA ALA A 191 12.96 -27.73 29.13
C ALA A 191 12.50 -26.36 28.60
N ARG A 192 12.43 -26.18 27.27
CA ARG A 192 11.90 -24.94 26.67
C ARG A 192 10.40 -24.82 26.90
N LEU A 193 9.68 -25.94 26.84
CA LEU A 193 8.24 -25.99 27.12
C LEU A 193 7.94 -25.53 28.56
N ASP A 194 8.70 -26.01 29.55
CA ASP A 194 8.51 -25.62 30.95
C ASP A 194 8.73 -24.11 31.17
N VAL A 195 9.80 -23.56 30.58
CA VAL A 195 10.12 -22.13 30.66
C VAL A 195 9.03 -21.28 29.98
N MET A 196 8.57 -21.70 28.81
CA MET A 196 7.48 -21.02 28.11
C MET A 196 6.16 -21.06 28.91
N LEU A 197 5.80 -22.21 29.48
CA LEU A 197 4.59 -22.36 30.29
C LEU A 197 4.62 -21.46 31.52
N ALA A 198 5.78 -21.32 32.19
CA ALA A 198 5.93 -20.39 33.30
C ALA A 198 5.70 -18.93 32.86
N ALA A 199 6.26 -18.52 31.73
CA ALA A 199 6.02 -17.18 31.19
C ALA A 199 4.55 -16.93 30.82
N LEU A 200 3.86 -17.93 30.25
CA LEU A 200 2.43 -17.81 29.92
C LEU A 200 1.56 -17.64 31.18
N ASP A 201 1.98 -18.13 32.34
CA ASP A 201 1.27 -17.91 33.61
C ASP A 201 1.44 -16.45 34.11
N GLU A 202 2.58 -15.81 33.84
CA GLU A 202 2.82 -14.39 34.14
C GLU A 202 2.10 -13.44 33.16
N HIS A 203 1.83 -13.90 31.93
CA HIS A 203 1.31 -13.08 30.83
C HIS A 203 -0.05 -13.58 30.32
N PRO A 204 -1.16 -13.34 31.07
CA PRO A 204 -2.48 -13.87 30.73
C PRO A 204 -3.11 -13.25 29.48
N HIS A 205 -2.56 -12.14 28.99
CA HIS A 205 -2.98 -11.52 27.73
C HIS A 205 -2.59 -12.36 26.50
N ILE A 206 -1.66 -13.32 26.64
CA ILE A 206 -1.29 -14.25 25.59
C ILE A 206 -2.27 -15.43 25.60
N GLU A 207 -3.03 -15.57 24.52
CA GLU A 207 -4.10 -16.58 24.40
C GLU A 207 -3.77 -17.69 23.38
N GLY A 208 -2.87 -17.40 22.43
CA GLY A 208 -2.41 -18.32 21.39
C GLY A 208 -0.90 -18.27 21.23
N VAL A 209 -0.26 -19.41 20.96
CA VAL A 209 1.20 -19.51 20.82
C VAL A 209 1.60 -20.07 19.46
N PHE A 210 2.53 -19.39 18.80
CA PHE A 210 3.29 -19.90 17.69
C PHE A 210 4.57 -20.56 18.21
N TRP A 211 4.73 -21.84 17.91
CA TRP A 211 5.94 -22.62 18.12
C TRP A 211 6.19 -23.40 16.84
N ASP A 212 7.21 -23.03 16.07
CA ASP A 212 7.56 -23.62 14.76
C ASP A 212 7.33 -25.15 14.66
N TYR A 213 7.82 -25.91 15.63
CA TYR A 213 7.70 -27.37 15.74
C TYR A 213 6.27 -27.90 15.77
N ALA A 214 5.35 -27.18 16.41
CA ALA A 214 3.97 -27.57 16.61
C ALA A 214 2.97 -26.74 15.77
N SER A 215 3.40 -25.62 15.22
CA SER A 215 2.60 -24.68 14.44
C SER A 215 2.74 -24.90 12.92
N LEU A 216 3.86 -25.46 12.47
CA LEU A 216 4.14 -25.75 11.06
C LEU A 216 4.14 -27.27 10.80
N PHE A 217 3.92 -27.67 9.56
CA PHE A 217 4.09 -29.07 9.17
C PHE A 217 5.56 -29.47 9.22
N GLN A 218 5.86 -30.57 9.90
CA GLN A 218 7.22 -31.08 10.11
C GLN A 218 7.43 -32.41 9.38
N ASN A 219 8.67 -32.80 9.11
CA ASN A 219 8.96 -34.20 8.78
C ASN A 219 8.72 -35.07 10.02
N LEU A 220 8.05 -36.22 9.86
CA LEU A 220 7.80 -37.19 10.94
C LEU A 220 8.96 -38.20 11.03
N PRO A 221 9.14 -38.94 12.15
CA PRO A 221 10.27 -39.89 12.26
C PRO A 221 10.13 -41.05 11.27
N ASP A 222 8.91 -41.36 10.87
CA ASP A 222 8.50 -42.46 10.01
C ASP A 222 8.17 -42.04 8.57
N ARG A 223 7.96 -40.75 8.31
CA ARG A 223 7.68 -40.22 6.97
C ARG A 223 8.06 -38.75 6.78
N GLU A 224 8.37 -38.37 5.55
CA GLU A 224 8.49 -36.97 5.15
C GLU A 224 7.10 -36.30 5.04
N ARG A 225 7.09 -34.97 4.91
CA ARG A 225 5.89 -34.18 4.62
C ARG A 225 5.23 -34.65 3.33
N THR A 226 3.90 -34.75 3.33
CA THR A 226 3.15 -34.98 2.09
C THR A 226 3.26 -33.78 1.15
N PRO A 227 2.97 -33.91 -0.15
CA PRO A 227 3.02 -32.78 -1.09
C PRO A 227 2.19 -31.57 -0.64
N ASP A 228 1.02 -31.80 -0.06
CA ASP A 228 0.15 -30.73 0.46
C ASP A 228 0.74 -30.08 1.73
N GLU A 229 1.30 -30.88 2.64
CA GLU A 229 2.00 -30.40 3.84
C GLU A 229 3.23 -29.55 3.45
N THR A 230 3.99 -30.00 2.45
CA THR A 230 5.14 -29.27 1.90
C THR A 230 4.71 -27.95 1.26
N ALA A 231 3.63 -27.93 0.48
CA ALA A 231 3.11 -26.70 -0.11
C ALA A 231 2.63 -25.70 0.95
N ALA A 232 1.94 -26.17 1.99
CA ALA A 232 1.52 -25.35 3.12
C ALA A 232 2.71 -24.81 3.91
N PHE A 233 3.71 -25.64 4.19
CA PHE A 233 4.95 -25.22 4.83
C PHE A 233 5.65 -24.12 4.02
N LYS A 234 5.86 -24.32 2.71
CA LYS A 234 6.50 -23.30 1.84
C LYS A 234 5.76 -21.96 1.85
N ARG A 235 4.42 -21.97 1.94
CA ARG A 235 3.63 -20.73 2.11
C ARG A 235 3.84 -20.09 3.48
N ALA A 236 3.84 -20.88 4.55
CA ALA A 236 4.07 -20.40 5.91
C ALA A 236 5.46 -19.76 6.08
N ILE A 237 6.48 -20.35 5.47
CA ILE A 237 7.86 -19.83 5.51
C ILE A 237 7.97 -18.41 4.98
N LYS A 238 7.29 -18.11 3.87
CA LYS A 238 7.31 -16.77 3.25
C LYS A 238 6.76 -15.67 4.16
N VAL A 239 6.02 -16.02 5.21
CA VAL A 239 5.43 -15.08 6.16
C VAL A 239 6.08 -15.15 7.56
N MET A 240 7.18 -15.89 7.73
CA MET A 240 7.84 -16.05 9.03
C MET A 240 8.30 -14.72 9.65
N ALA A 241 8.74 -13.77 8.83
CA ALA A 241 9.06 -12.42 9.30
C ALA A 241 7.85 -11.79 10.03
N ASP A 242 6.64 -11.95 9.48
CA ASP A 242 5.42 -11.31 9.95
C ASP A 242 4.96 -11.87 11.32
N VAL A 243 5.26 -13.15 11.61
CA VAL A 243 4.99 -13.79 12.91
C VAL A 243 5.68 -13.03 14.05
N TYR A 244 6.95 -12.69 13.87
CA TYR A 244 7.73 -12.01 14.90
C TYR A 244 7.62 -10.48 14.80
N ALA A 245 7.36 -9.94 13.62
CA ALA A 245 7.40 -8.51 13.35
C ALA A 245 6.19 -7.69 13.81
N SER A 246 5.02 -8.31 13.99
CA SER A 246 3.78 -7.56 14.25
C SER A 246 3.94 -6.61 15.46
N ALA A 247 3.68 -5.32 15.26
CA ALA A 247 3.84 -4.32 16.31
C ALA A 247 2.74 -4.40 17.39
N VAL A 248 1.56 -4.88 17.01
CA VAL A 248 0.34 -4.86 17.84
C VAL A 248 -0.28 -6.24 18.03
N GLY A 249 -0.06 -7.18 17.12
CA GLY A 249 -0.69 -8.50 17.14
C GLY A 249 0.08 -9.56 17.93
N THR A 250 1.42 -9.50 17.93
CA THR A 250 2.26 -10.56 18.50
C THR A 250 3.21 -10.09 19.61
N THR A 251 3.41 -10.92 20.63
CA THR A 251 4.45 -10.82 21.67
C THR A 251 5.52 -11.87 21.38
N VAL A 252 6.79 -11.50 21.41
CA VAL A 252 7.90 -12.44 21.14
C VAL A 252 8.40 -12.99 22.46
N LEU A 253 8.35 -14.31 22.59
CA LEU A 253 8.84 -15.08 23.72
C LEU A 253 10.27 -15.54 23.40
N GLN A 254 11.28 -14.82 23.88
CA GLN A 254 12.68 -15.06 23.56
C GLN A 254 13.38 -15.98 24.58
N SER A 255 13.67 -17.22 24.16
CA SER A 255 14.36 -18.24 24.97
C SER A 255 15.83 -18.40 24.54
N ARG A 256 16.72 -17.62 25.16
CA ARG A 256 18.16 -17.60 24.81
C ARG A 256 19.00 -18.62 25.57
N GLU A 257 18.57 -18.95 26.78
CA GLU A 257 19.25 -19.93 27.63
C GLU A 257 19.29 -21.29 26.93
N ILE A 258 20.46 -21.92 26.95
CA ILE A 258 20.66 -23.28 26.44
C ILE A 258 20.42 -24.22 27.61
N PRO A 259 19.42 -25.11 27.56
CA PRO A 259 19.23 -26.09 28.61
C PRO A 259 20.46 -27.00 28.75
N PRO A 260 20.71 -27.55 29.95
CA PRO A 260 21.82 -28.46 30.16
C PRO A 260 21.70 -29.68 29.25
N ARG A 261 22.82 -30.09 28.65
CA ARG A 261 22.84 -31.24 27.74
C ARG A 261 22.48 -32.54 28.49
N PRO A 262 21.51 -33.33 27.99
CA PRO A 262 21.15 -34.58 28.63
C PRO A 262 22.22 -35.66 28.42
N GLU A 263 22.28 -36.64 29.33
CA GLU A 263 23.28 -37.71 29.29
C GLU A 263 23.19 -38.57 28.02
N ALA A 264 21.98 -38.76 27.48
CA ALA A 264 21.75 -39.50 26.23
C ALA A 264 22.44 -38.86 25.00
N PHE A 265 22.83 -37.59 25.08
CA PHE A 265 23.54 -36.88 24.03
C PHE A 265 25.06 -36.85 24.25
N ASN A 266 25.56 -37.45 25.33
CA ASN A 266 26.98 -37.49 25.66
C ASN A 266 27.77 -38.28 24.60
N GLY A 267 28.85 -37.68 24.10
CA GLY A 267 29.69 -38.28 23.05
C GLY A 267 29.05 -38.43 21.67
N ALA A 268 27.82 -37.94 21.44
CA ALA A 268 27.13 -38.12 20.15
C ALA A 268 27.50 -37.03 19.13
N LEU A 269 28.02 -37.45 17.97
CA LEU A 269 28.36 -36.62 16.82
C LEU A 269 27.48 -36.99 15.62
N CYS A 270 26.83 -36.02 15.01
CA CYS A 270 26.08 -36.15 13.77
C CYS A 270 26.98 -36.04 12.55
N LEU A 271 26.71 -36.88 11.55
CA LEU A 271 27.32 -36.81 10.22
C LEU A 271 26.23 -36.38 9.23
N PHE A 272 26.28 -35.13 8.77
CA PHE A 272 25.31 -34.58 7.83
C PHE A 272 25.73 -34.88 6.39
N GLY A 273 24.81 -35.33 5.54
CA GLY A 273 25.10 -35.65 4.14
C GLY A 273 26.15 -36.76 4.00
N LEU A 274 26.01 -37.83 4.78
CA LEU A 274 26.90 -38.99 4.75
C LEU A 274 26.93 -39.57 3.33
N LYS A 275 28.11 -39.72 2.74
CA LYS A 275 28.24 -40.20 1.36
C LYS A 275 27.83 -41.67 1.26
N ALA A 276 27.09 -42.03 0.22
CA ALA A 276 26.60 -43.40 0.01
C ALA A 276 27.72 -44.46 -0.10
N THR A 277 28.95 -44.03 -0.44
CA THR A 277 30.15 -44.86 -0.50
C THR A 277 30.78 -45.12 0.87
N ALA A 278 30.38 -44.39 1.91
CA ALA A 278 30.94 -44.49 3.25
C ALA A 278 30.18 -45.51 4.11
N GLY A 279 30.77 -46.69 4.30
CA GLY A 279 30.28 -47.71 5.23
C GLY A 279 30.84 -47.55 6.66
N GLU A 280 30.42 -48.43 7.57
CA GLU A 280 30.88 -48.42 8.98
C GLU A 280 32.40 -48.42 9.12
N ALA A 281 33.11 -49.17 8.26
CA ALA A 281 34.57 -49.23 8.27
C ALA A 281 35.22 -47.87 7.99
N ALA A 282 34.73 -47.13 6.99
CA ALA A 282 35.25 -45.81 6.64
C ALA A 282 35.01 -44.78 7.76
N VAL A 283 33.85 -44.86 8.42
CA VAL A 283 33.53 -44.02 9.58
C VAL A 283 34.47 -44.32 10.74
N ARG A 284 34.73 -45.60 11.04
CA ARG A 284 35.67 -45.99 12.12
C ARG A 284 37.11 -45.62 11.81
N GLU A 285 37.55 -45.77 10.56
CA GLU A 285 38.90 -45.40 10.13
C GLU A 285 39.12 -43.88 10.28
N THR A 286 38.16 -43.08 9.80
CA THR A 286 38.26 -41.62 9.83
C THR A 286 38.16 -41.06 11.25
N LEU A 287 37.23 -41.58 12.05
CA LEU A 287 36.89 -41.01 13.35
C LEU A 287 37.59 -41.68 14.54
N GLY A 288 38.15 -42.87 14.35
CA GLY A 288 38.77 -43.64 15.43
C GLY A 288 39.99 -42.98 16.06
N CYS A 289 40.66 -42.07 15.33
CA CYS A 289 41.80 -41.32 15.85
C CYS A 289 41.43 -40.31 16.94
N PHE A 290 40.16 -39.91 17.06
CA PHE A 290 39.68 -38.98 18.09
C PHE A 290 39.32 -39.66 19.41
N GLY A 291 39.17 -40.99 19.42
CA GLY A 291 38.87 -41.75 20.63
C GLY A 291 38.03 -43.00 20.37
N ALA A 292 37.72 -43.72 21.45
CA ALA A 292 36.94 -44.95 21.39
C ALA A 292 35.49 -44.67 20.96
N ILE A 293 35.07 -45.28 19.86
CA ILE A 293 33.69 -45.26 19.36
C ILE A 293 32.90 -46.40 20.02
N VAL A 294 31.87 -46.05 20.79
CA VAL A 294 31.03 -46.99 21.56
C VAL A 294 29.76 -47.40 20.83
N ALA A 295 29.26 -46.59 19.89
CA ALA A 295 28.09 -46.93 19.07
C ALA A 295 28.11 -46.21 17.71
N LEU A 296 27.50 -46.85 16.71
CA LEU A 296 27.31 -46.31 15.35
C LEU A 296 25.84 -46.50 14.95
N GLU A 297 25.12 -45.39 14.83
CA GLU A 297 23.70 -45.34 14.47
C GLU A 297 23.56 -44.80 13.04
N LEU A 298 24.12 -45.51 12.05
CA LEU A 298 24.16 -45.03 10.66
C LEU A 298 22.80 -45.01 9.94
N LYS A 299 21.80 -45.69 10.50
CA LYS A 299 20.42 -45.67 9.99
C LYS A 299 19.60 -44.50 10.53
N ARG A 300 20.12 -43.77 11.52
CA ARG A 300 19.47 -42.58 12.05
C ARG A 300 19.54 -41.47 11.00
N LYS A 301 18.58 -40.55 11.08
CA LYS A 301 18.48 -39.36 10.23
C LYS A 301 18.63 -38.11 11.12
N PRO A 302 19.80 -37.43 11.14
CA PRO A 302 21.06 -37.76 10.48
C PRO A 302 21.80 -38.94 11.17
N PRO A 303 22.74 -39.61 10.49
CA PRO A 303 23.60 -40.63 11.08
C PRO A 303 24.38 -40.13 12.30
N VAL A 304 24.50 -40.96 13.34
CA VAL A 304 25.20 -40.60 14.60
C VAL A 304 26.33 -41.57 14.93
N VAL A 305 27.46 -41.01 15.35
CA VAL A 305 28.62 -41.71 15.92
C VAL A 305 28.71 -41.35 17.38
N ARG A 306 28.83 -42.33 18.27
CA ARG A 306 28.98 -42.09 19.70
C ARG A 306 30.38 -42.44 20.18
N PHE A 307 31.05 -41.46 20.77
CA PHE A 307 32.33 -41.61 21.46
C PHE A 307 32.13 -41.93 22.94
N ALA A 308 33.14 -42.52 23.57
CA ALA A 308 33.16 -42.81 25.00
C ALA A 308 33.08 -41.56 25.89
N SER A 309 33.46 -40.39 25.37
CA SER A 309 33.32 -39.11 26.07
C SER A 309 32.88 -37.99 25.11
N HIS A 310 32.29 -36.93 25.67
CA HIS A 310 31.89 -35.77 24.88
C HIS A 310 33.06 -34.93 24.38
N GLU A 311 34.17 -34.91 25.12
CA GLU A 311 35.38 -34.22 24.68
C GLU A 311 35.94 -34.79 23.37
N MET A 312 35.86 -36.10 23.18
CA MET A 312 36.23 -36.78 21.92
C MET A 312 35.31 -36.37 20.76
N ALA A 313 34.00 -36.28 21.01
CA ALA A 313 33.06 -35.80 20.00
C ALA A 313 33.33 -34.34 19.62
N LEU A 314 33.65 -33.48 20.60
CA LEU A 314 34.05 -32.09 20.33
C LEU A 314 35.38 -32.00 19.57
N ALA A 315 36.34 -32.88 19.87
CA ALA A 315 37.60 -32.96 19.13
C ALA A 315 37.36 -33.33 17.65
N ALA A 316 36.51 -34.33 17.41
CA ALA A 316 36.10 -34.71 16.06
C ALA A 316 35.34 -33.58 15.35
N LYS A 317 34.40 -32.91 16.02
CA LYS A 317 33.69 -31.73 15.49
C LYS A 317 34.63 -30.62 15.06
N ARG A 318 35.69 -30.33 15.84
CA ARG A 318 36.69 -29.30 15.51
C ARG A 318 37.59 -29.68 14.34
N ALA A 319 37.78 -30.97 14.08
CA ALA A 319 38.67 -31.47 13.04
C ALA A 319 37.97 -31.72 11.70
N GLY A 320 36.67 -32.04 11.72
CA GLY A 320 35.84 -32.18 10.53
C GLY A 320 35.38 -30.83 9.94
N PRO A 321 34.57 -30.85 8.87
CA PRO A 321 34.07 -32.03 8.18
C PRO A 321 35.10 -32.67 7.23
N TRP A 322 34.84 -33.92 6.84
CA TRP A 322 35.66 -34.66 5.87
C TRP A 322 34.87 -34.85 4.57
N ALA A 323 35.26 -34.14 3.50
CA ALA A 323 34.49 -34.06 2.26
C ALA A 323 34.18 -35.44 1.62
N GLU A 324 35.10 -36.39 1.76
CA GLU A 324 34.95 -37.77 1.26
C GLU A 324 33.98 -38.62 2.11
N LEU A 325 33.70 -38.20 3.35
CA LEU A 325 32.85 -38.91 4.31
C LEU A 325 31.45 -38.27 4.41
N CYS A 326 31.39 -36.95 4.65
CA CYS A 326 30.14 -36.24 4.93
C CYS A 326 30.27 -34.74 4.65
N ASP A 327 29.16 -34.08 4.37
CA ASP A 327 29.10 -32.63 4.06
C ASP A 327 29.25 -31.73 5.29
N GLY A 328 28.99 -32.26 6.49
CA GLY A 328 29.06 -31.50 7.73
C GLY A 328 29.10 -32.40 8.96
N VAL A 329 29.61 -31.86 10.07
CA VAL A 329 29.56 -32.52 11.39
C VAL A 329 29.21 -31.53 12.48
N ASP A 330 28.39 -31.96 13.43
CA ASP A 330 28.11 -31.22 14.66
C ASP A 330 27.76 -32.21 15.78
N THR A 331 27.81 -31.79 17.04
CA THR A 331 27.31 -32.60 18.15
C THR A 331 25.79 -32.75 18.03
N LEU A 332 25.27 -33.93 18.38
CA LEU A 332 23.82 -34.20 18.28
C LEU A 332 22.99 -33.22 19.13
N TYR A 333 23.52 -32.84 20.30
CA TYR A 333 22.97 -31.72 21.07
C TYR A 333 23.66 -30.42 20.67
N ASN A 334 22.88 -29.46 20.21
CA ASN A 334 23.35 -28.21 19.68
C ASN A 334 23.47 -27.16 20.79
N GLU A 335 24.68 -27.04 21.34
CA GLU A 335 25.04 -26.07 22.39
C GLU A 335 25.40 -24.68 21.84
N ARG A 336 25.09 -24.38 20.56
CA ARG A 336 25.37 -23.06 19.98
C ARG A 336 24.53 -21.97 20.66
N PRO A 337 25.13 -20.84 21.07
CA PRO A 337 24.40 -19.68 21.59
C PRO A 337 23.31 -19.18 20.63
N TYR A 338 22.24 -18.62 21.20
CA TYR A 338 21.13 -18.06 20.44
C TYR A 338 21.58 -17.00 19.41
N ASP A 339 22.45 -16.07 19.80
CA ASP A 339 22.91 -14.97 18.93
C ASP A 339 23.89 -15.39 17.83
N GLU A 340 24.30 -16.67 17.82
CA GLU A 340 25.17 -17.24 16.79
C GLU A 340 24.38 -18.07 15.77
N ARG A 341 23.05 -18.13 15.90
CA ARG A 341 22.15 -18.88 15.02
C ARG A 341 21.42 -17.94 14.06
N GLY A 342 21.53 -18.20 12.76
CA GLY A 342 21.03 -17.29 11.73
C GLY A 342 19.54 -16.96 11.84
N TRP A 343 18.69 -17.97 12.02
CA TRP A 343 17.26 -17.77 12.26
C TRP A 343 16.97 -16.97 13.53
N CYS A 344 17.61 -17.29 14.65
CA CYS A 344 17.43 -16.55 15.91
C CYS A 344 17.83 -15.07 15.78
N VAL A 345 18.93 -14.76 15.08
CA VAL A 345 19.36 -13.39 14.79
C VAL A 345 18.32 -12.66 13.95
N PHE A 346 17.80 -13.32 12.91
CA PHE A 346 16.75 -12.78 12.05
C PHE A 346 15.46 -12.50 12.81
N GLU A 347 14.94 -13.47 13.56
CA GLU A 347 13.72 -13.37 14.36
C GLU A 347 13.82 -12.24 15.38
N ASN A 348 14.95 -12.15 16.07
CA ASN A 348 15.24 -11.06 16.99
C ASN A 348 15.26 -9.71 16.28
N ALA A 349 15.86 -9.61 15.09
CA ALA A 349 15.94 -8.34 14.36
C ALA A 349 14.57 -7.84 13.90
N VAL A 350 13.76 -8.69 13.25
CA VAL A 350 12.42 -8.30 12.76
C VAL A 350 11.47 -7.93 13.91
N SER A 351 11.68 -8.51 15.11
CA SER A 351 10.91 -8.19 16.31
C SER A 351 11.01 -6.72 16.75
N TYR A 352 12.11 -6.04 16.41
CA TYR A 352 12.38 -4.66 16.80
C TYR A 352 12.36 -3.66 15.64
N GLU A 353 12.49 -4.10 14.40
CA GLU A 353 12.73 -3.22 13.24
C GLU A 353 11.57 -2.24 12.99
N LEU A 354 10.33 -2.73 12.94
CA LEU A 354 9.16 -1.85 12.77
C LEU A 354 8.97 -0.92 13.97
N LEU A 355 9.22 -1.40 15.19
CA LEU A 355 9.13 -0.56 16.39
C LEU A 355 10.16 0.57 16.38
N ALA A 356 11.39 0.29 15.95
CA ALA A 356 12.44 1.29 15.84
C ALA A 356 12.05 2.42 14.88
N ARG A 357 11.36 2.09 13.79
CA ARG A 357 10.88 3.06 12.80
C ARG A 357 9.67 3.85 13.29
N LEU A 358 8.67 3.18 13.85
CA LEU A 358 7.41 3.79 14.30
C LEU A 358 7.55 4.67 15.54
N ARG A 359 8.45 4.31 16.48
CA ARG A 359 8.64 5.05 17.74
C ARG A 359 9.26 6.44 17.57
N THR A 360 9.73 6.78 16.37
CA THR A 360 10.12 8.15 16.02
C THR A 360 8.94 9.14 16.05
N MET A 361 7.70 8.64 15.96
CA MET A 361 6.46 9.42 15.96
C MET A 361 5.82 9.44 17.36
N PRO A 362 5.62 10.60 18.01
CA PRO A 362 5.14 10.66 19.40
C PRO A 362 3.80 9.95 19.67
N ARG A 363 2.78 10.18 18.83
CA ARG A 363 1.45 9.56 18.99
C ARG A 363 1.49 8.03 18.83
N VAL A 364 2.31 7.54 17.90
CA VAL A 364 2.48 6.10 17.67
C VAL A 364 3.25 5.47 18.82
N ARG A 365 4.29 6.14 19.33
CA ARG A 365 5.03 5.71 20.51
C ARG A 365 4.12 5.57 21.73
N GLU A 366 3.29 6.56 22.03
CA GLU A 366 2.33 6.49 23.14
C GLU A 366 1.36 5.31 23.02
N ALA A 367 0.80 5.09 21.82
CA ALA A 367 -0.08 3.94 21.57
C ALA A 367 0.64 2.58 21.73
N LEU A 368 1.89 2.48 21.29
CA LEU A 368 2.70 1.26 21.38
C LEU A 368 3.22 0.99 22.80
N ASP A 369 3.49 2.03 23.58
CA ASP A 369 3.96 1.94 24.96
C ASP A 369 2.81 1.63 25.95
N ALA A 370 1.56 1.86 25.54
CA ALA A 370 0.38 1.42 26.28
C ALA A 370 0.12 -0.11 26.17
N LEU A 371 0.76 -0.80 25.23
CA LEU A 371 0.65 -2.25 25.05
C LEU A 371 1.65 -3.03 25.94
N PRO A 372 1.36 -4.30 26.30
CA PRO A 372 2.31 -5.19 26.96
C PRO A 372 3.64 -5.27 26.20
N SER A 373 4.78 -5.51 26.86
CA SER A 373 6.10 -5.51 26.21
C SER A 373 6.15 -6.40 24.96
N LYS A 374 6.66 -5.86 23.85
CA LYS A 374 6.74 -6.59 22.57
C LYS A 374 7.61 -7.85 22.64
N VAL A 375 8.70 -7.79 23.38
CA VAL A 375 9.63 -8.92 23.56
C VAL A 375 9.73 -9.21 25.04
N LEU A 376 9.62 -10.49 25.40
CA LEU A 376 9.79 -11.01 26.75
C LEU A 376 10.94 -12.01 26.71
N VAL A 377 11.97 -11.78 27.51
CA VAL A 377 13.11 -12.68 27.67
C VAL A 377 12.74 -13.72 28.73
N LEU A 378 12.87 -14.99 28.37
CA LEU A 378 12.57 -16.12 29.23
C LEU A 378 13.87 -16.74 29.76
N ARG A 379 13.84 -17.12 31.04
CA ARG A 379 14.94 -17.76 31.76
C ARG A 379 14.39 -18.84 32.68
N SER A 380 15.15 -19.91 32.87
CA SER A 380 14.75 -20.99 33.75
C SER A 380 14.69 -20.54 35.20
N GLY A 381 13.53 -20.74 35.84
CA GLY A 381 13.32 -20.43 37.26
C GLY A 381 13.39 -18.96 37.65
N GLN A 382 13.32 -18.03 36.69
CA GLN A 382 13.33 -16.58 36.92
C GLN A 382 12.10 -15.92 36.30
N PRO A 383 11.62 -14.78 36.84
CA PRO A 383 10.56 -14.00 36.22
C PRO A 383 10.94 -13.52 34.81
N THR A 384 9.93 -13.29 33.98
CA THR A 384 10.13 -12.75 32.63
C THR A 384 10.63 -11.30 32.65
N GLU A 385 11.56 -10.97 31.76
CA GLU A 385 12.12 -9.62 31.63
C GLU A 385 11.72 -8.98 30.29
N PRO A 386 11.37 -7.68 30.24
CA PRO A 386 11.18 -6.98 28.98
C PRO A 386 12.47 -6.95 28.14
N GLY A 387 12.37 -7.33 26.86
CA GLY A 387 13.48 -7.25 25.93
C GLY A 387 13.88 -5.79 25.63
N VAL A 388 15.19 -5.53 25.61
CA VAL A 388 15.74 -4.23 25.28
C VAL A 388 16.01 -4.15 23.78
N ALA A 389 15.40 -3.17 23.11
CA ALA A 389 15.64 -2.94 21.69
C ALA A 389 17.11 -2.53 21.44
N PRO A 390 17.76 -3.08 20.39
CA PRO A 390 19.13 -2.68 20.05
C PRO A 390 19.21 -1.17 19.79
N THR A 391 20.11 -0.49 20.49
CA THR A 391 20.37 0.95 20.36
C THR A 391 21.27 1.16 19.15
N GLY A 392 20.78 1.82 18.10
CA GLY A 392 21.54 2.06 16.87
C GLY A 392 20.88 3.12 15.99
N GLN A 393 21.67 3.72 15.10
CA GLN A 393 21.18 4.65 14.07
C GLN A 393 20.39 3.86 13.02
N LEU A 394 19.18 4.32 12.69
CA LEU A 394 18.29 3.67 11.70
C LEU A 394 18.98 3.52 10.33
N GLU A 395 19.91 4.42 10.02
CA GLU A 395 20.66 4.49 8.77
C GLU A 395 21.58 3.29 8.53
N THR A 396 22.28 2.80 9.56
CA THR A 396 23.21 1.67 9.45
C THR A 396 22.58 0.35 9.84
N ARG A 397 21.46 0.39 10.56
CA ARG A 397 20.80 -0.78 11.15
C ARG A 397 20.54 -1.92 10.16
N VAL A 398 20.06 -1.62 8.95
CA VAL A 398 19.77 -2.66 7.95
C VAL A 398 21.05 -3.39 7.55
N ALA A 399 22.12 -2.65 7.27
CA ALA A 399 23.42 -3.21 6.90
C ALA A 399 24.04 -4.01 8.06
N GLU A 400 23.94 -3.49 9.29
CA GLU A 400 24.45 -4.16 10.49
C GLU A 400 23.73 -5.47 10.78
N VAL A 401 22.39 -5.49 10.68
CA VAL A 401 21.58 -6.70 10.88
C VAL A 401 21.90 -7.72 9.79
N VAL A 402 21.92 -7.31 8.52
CA VAL A 402 22.29 -8.19 7.41
C VAL A 402 23.67 -8.79 7.63
N ALA A 403 24.67 -7.97 7.98
CA ALA A 403 26.02 -8.46 8.27
C ALA A 403 26.07 -9.36 9.50
N SER A 404 25.16 -9.19 10.47
CA SER A 404 25.04 -10.07 11.63
C SER A 404 24.44 -11.42 11.24
N ILE A 405 23.40 -11.44 10.39
CA ILE A 405 22.79 -12.65 9.86
C ILE A 405 23.81 -13.41 9.01
N GLU A 406 24.52 -12.74 8.11
CA GLU A 406 25.53 -13.36 7.23
C GLU A 406 26.73 -13.96 7.99
N ARG A 407 27.07 -13.39 9.16
CA ARG A 407 28.10 -13.93 10.07
C ARG A 407 27.60 -15.07 10.95
N ALA A 408 26.29 -15.21 11.13
CA ALA A 408 25.72 -16.25 11.97
C ALA A 408 25.84 -17.62 11.30
N THR A 409 25.73 -18.68 12.10
CA THR A 409 25.83 -20.05 11.59
C THR A 409 24.45 -20.56 11.21
N PHE A 410 24.31 -20.98 9.95
CA PHE A 410 23.18 -21.75 9.43
C PHE A 410 23.57 -23.21 9.30
N THR A 411 22.61 -24.09 9.51
CA THR A 411 22.80 -25.53 9.31
C THR A 411 22.47 -25.95 7.88
N GLY A 412 21.59 -25.21 7.20
CA GLY A 412 21.25 -25.35 5.79
C GLY A 412 22.09 -24.47 4.87
N LYS A 413 22.35 -24.97 3.64
CA LYS A 413 23.07 -24.19 2.61
C LYS A 413 22.19 -23.10 2.00
N GLY A 414 20.88 -23.35 1.85
CA GLY A 414 19.91 -22.40 1.29
C GLY A 414 19.60 -21.22 2.21
N ASP A 415 19.45 -21.46 3.52
CA ASP A 415 19.08 -20.42 4.50
C ASP A 415 20.06 -19.25 4.55
N LYS A 416 21.35 -19.52 4.29
CA LYS A 416 22.40 -18.50 4.33
C LYS A 416 22.18 -17.39 3.31
N ASP A 417 21.55 -17.70 2.17
CA ASP A 417 21.19 -16.73 1.15
C ASP A 417 19.75 -16.23 1.34
N THR A 418 18.83 -17.12 1.72
CA THR A 418 17.39 -16.82 1.89
C THR A 418 17.11 -15.88 3.05
N VAL A 419 17.66 -16.11 4.24
CA VAL A 419 17.30 -15.36 5.46
C VAL A 419 17.69 -13.88 5.39
N PRO A 420 18.89 -13.51 4.88
CA PRO A 420 19.19 -12.11 4.57
C PRO A 420 18.24 -11.49 3.54
N ALA A 421 17.80 -12.25 2.53
CA ALA A 421 16.84 -11.78 1.52
C ALA A 421 15.46 -11.51 2.15
N LEU A 422 14.95 -12.44 2.97
CA LEU A 422 13.69 -12.26 3.71
C LEU A 422 13.71 -11.01 4.58
N TYR A 423 14.84 -10.72 5.24
CA TYR A 423 14.99 -9.50 6.03
C TYR A 423 14.93 -8.24 5.16
N ARG A 424 15.66 -8.20 4.03
CA ARG A 424 15.65 -7.07 3.10
C ARG A 424 14.25 -6.83 2.53
N GLU A 425 13.55 -7.89 2.11
CA GLU A 425 12.18 -7.81 1.61
C GLU A 425 11.19 -7.31 2.67
N TYR A 426 11.35 -7.76 3.92
CA TYR A 426 10.59 -7.25 5.04
C TYR A 426 10.81 -5.75 5.25
N VAL A 427 12.06 -5.29 5.28
CA VAL A 427 12.39 -3.86 5.44
C VAL A 427 11.77 -3.01 4.33
N VAL A 428 11.90 -3.42 3.06
CA VAL A 428 11.32 -2.70 1.91
C VAL A 428 9.80 -2.58 2.07
N ARG A 429 9.13 -3.67 2.46
CA ARG A 429 7.67 -3.69 2.65
C ARG A 429 7.21 -2.72 3.74
N ILE A 430 7.88 -2.71 4.89
CA ILE A 430 7.44 -1.86 6.01
C ILE A 430 7.67 -0.37 5.74
N VAL A 431 8.66 0.02 4.92
CA VAL A 431 8.92 1.43 4.58
C VAL A 431 7.72 2.07 3.90
N SER A 432 7.14 1.41 2.89
CA SER A 432 5.94 1.93 2.21
C SER A 432 4.75 2.10 3.15
N VAL A 433 4.61 1.21 4.14
CA VAL A 433 3.49 1.30 5.08
C VAL A 433 3.75 2.32 6.19
N VAL A 434 4.99 2.47 6.66
CA VAL A 434 5.37 3.56 7.57
C VAL A 434 5.05 4.92 6.92
N GLN A 435 5.23 5.07 5.61
CA GLN A 435 4.80 6.27 4.87
C GLN A 435 3.28 6.46 4.91
N SER A 436 2.49 5.39 4.76
CA SER A 436 1.01 5.47 4.88
C SER A 436 0.55 5.82 6.30
N VAL A 437 1.17 5.24 7.33
CA VAL A 437 0.90 5.59 8.74
C VAL A 437 1.31 7.04 9.01
N PHE A 438 2.41 7.50 8.44
CA PHE A 438 2.86 8.89 8.54
C PHE A 438 1.83 9.86 7.95
N ALA A 439 1.24 9.54 6.79
CA ALA A 439 0.17 10.34 6.20
C ALA A 439 -1.07 10.40 7.11
N LEU A 440 -1.45 9.28 7.73
CA LEU A 440 -2.58 9.18 8.65
C LEU A 440 -2.39 10.03 9.92
N VAL A 441 -1.18 10.00 10.49
CA VAL A 441 -0.84 10.75 11.72
C VAL A 441 -0.67 12.25 11.44
N SER A 442 -0.14 12.60 10.27
CA SER A 442 0.04 14.00 9.83
C SER A 442 -1.29 14.70 9.58
N GLY A 443 -2.36 13.96 9.22
CA GLY A 443 -3.72 14.49 9.09
C GLY A 443 -4.39 14.91 10.41
N GLY A 444 -3.79 14.60 11.57
CA GLY A 444 -4.38 14.87 12.89
C GLY A 444 -3.50 15.69 13.86
N ALA A 445 -2.35 16.19 13.42
CA ALA A 445 -1.44 16.95 14.28
C ALA A 445 -1.63 18.46 14.12
N MET A 446 -2.71 19.02 14.69
CA MET A 446 -2.61 20.39 15.18
C MET A 446 -1.63 20.36 16.36
N VAL A 447 -0.37 20.64 16.09
CA VAL A 447 0.59 21.04 17.13
C VAL A 447 -0.07 22.19 17.90
N ALA A 448 -0.14 22.06 19.23
CA ALA A 448 -0.68 23.11 20.10
C ALA A 448 -0.02 24.45 19.71
N PRO A 449 -0.79 25.44 19.23
CA PRO A 449 -0.18 26.62 18.63
C PRO A 449 0.50 27.41 19.74
N ALA A 450 1.78 27.74 19.52
CA ALA A 450 2.34 28.95 20.09
C ALA A 450 1.33 30.08 19.77
N LYS A 451 0.88 30.81 20.80
CA LYS A 451 -0.20 31.84 20.75
C LYS A 451 -0.30 32.50 19.37
N LEU A 452 -1.30 32.06 18.59
CA LEU A 452 -1.63 32.69 17.32
C LEU A 452 -2.00 34.15 17.58
N PRO A 453 -1.48 35.12 16.79
CA PRO A 453 -2.04 36.47 16.79
C PRO A 453 -3.52 36.39 16.39
N PRO A 454 -4.39 37.27 16.91
CA PRO A 454 -5.83 37.20 16.64
C PRO A 454 -6.09 37.23 15.13
N LEU A 455 -7.03 36.38 14.68
CA LEU A 455 -7.48 36.33 13.30
C LEU A 455 -7.91 37.75 12.86
N PRO A 456 -7.46 38.26 11.71
CA PRO A 456 -7.95 39.53 11.21
C PRO A 456 -9.49 39.48 11.09
N GLN A 457 -10.19 40.45 11.68
CA GLN A 457 -11.62 40.57 11.52
C GLN A 457 -11.91 40.99 10.08
N VAL A 458 -12.39 40.05 9.30
CA VAL A 458 -12.80 40.26 7.91
C VAL A 458 -14.32 40.26 7.87
N GLU A 459 -14.93 41.40 7.53
CA GLU A 459 -16.33 41.40 7.11
C GLU A 459 -16.43 40.72 5.75
N ALA A 460 -16.76 39.43 5.78
CA ALA A 460 -17.02 38.65 4.58
C ALA A 460 -18.53 38.69 4.28
N PRO A 461 -18.97 39.33 3.19
CA PRO A 461 -20.35 39.15 2.73
C PRO A 461 -20.60 37.67 2.40
N ALA A 462 -21.85 37.23 2.49
CA ALA A 462 -22.22 35.87 2.09
C ALA A 462 -21.77 35.61 0.63
N ALA A 463 -21.09 34.49 0.40
CA ALA A 463 -20.61 34.13 -0.93
C ALA A 463 -21.79 34.10 -1.92
N SER A 464 -21.66 34.83 -3.03
CA SER A 464 -22.67 34.83 -4.09
C SER A 464 -22.84 33.42 -4.64
N ALA A 465 -24.10 33.03 -4.93
CA ALA A 465 -24.39 31.77 -5.58
C ALA A 465 -23.62 31.65 -6.92
N LEU A 466 -23.05 30.48 -7.18
CA LEU A 466 -22.31 30.22 -8.42
C LEU A 466 -23.23 30.32 -9.63
N ARG A 467 -22.80 31.05 -10.65
CA ARG A 467 -23.51 31.24 -11.92
C ARG A 467 -22.63 30.89 -13.10
N LEU A 468 -23.06 29.92 -13.89
CA LEU A 468 -22.39 29.48 -15.11
C LEU A 468 -23.28 29.75 -16.33
N ALA A 469 -22.67 29.86 -17.51
CA ALA A 469 -23.39 30.12 -18.74
C ALA A 469 -24.34 28.97 -19.08
N GLU A 470 -25.51 29.30 -19.64
CA GLU A 470 -26.49 28.32 -20.10
C GLU A 470 -25.84 27.33 -21.08
N GLY A 471 -26.20 26.06 -20.96
CA GLY A 471 -25.70 25.02 -21.86
C GLY A 471 -24.29 24.52 -21.52
N GLN A 472 -23.62 25.08 -20.51
CA GLN A 472 -22.28 24.62 -20.15
C GLN A 472 -22.29 23.17 -19.65
N PRO A 473 -21.45 22.29 -20.22
CA PRO A 473 -21.30 20.92 -19.74
C PRO A 473 -20.49 20.87 -18.44
N LEU A 474 -20.94 20.05 -17.49
CA LEU A 474 -20.31 19.85 -16.18
C LEU A 474 -20.37 18.38 -15.77
N LEU A 475 -19.45 17.98 -14.89
CA LEU A 475 -19.52 16.70 -14.22
C LEU A 475 -20.14 16.87 -12.83
N LEU A 476 -21.20 16.13 -12.55
CA LEU A 476 -21.91 16.12 -11.27
C LEU A 476 -21.36 15.02 -10.38
N LEU A 477 -20.85 15.40 -9.21
CA LEU A 477 -20.22 14.49 -8.25
C LEU A 477 -21.23 13.91 -7.25
N SER A 478 -22.28 14.65 -6.93
CA SER A 478 -23.31 14.22 -5.99
C SER A 478 -24.71 14.63 -6.47
N TRP A 479 -25.67 13.73 -6.28
CA TRP A 479 -27.06 13.92 -6.69
C TRP A 479 -28.01 13.59 -5.53
N GLN A 480 -28.93 14.51 -5.20
CA GLN A 480 -29.94 14.24 -4.19
C GLN A 480 -30.89 13.13 -4.68
N GLY A 481 -30.89 11.99 -3.98
CA GLY A 481 -31.79 10.85 -4.25
C GLY A 481 -31.13 9.58 -4.76
N SER A 482 -29.81 9.54 -4.98
CA SER A 482 -29.08 8.27 -5.10
C SER A 482 -28.39 7.97 -3.78
N GLY A 483 -28.66 6.80 -3.18
CA GLY A 483 -27.85 6.29 -2.08
C GLY A 483 -26.36 6.28 -2.45
N ALA A 484 -25.49 6.27 -1.43
CA ALA A 484 -24.05 6.20 -1.60
C ALA A 484 -23.67 5.09 -2.61
N GLY A 485 -23.21 5.47 -3.81
CA GLY A 485 -22.83 4.50 -4.86
C GLY A 485 -23.09 4.89 -6.32
N GLY A 486 -23.80 5.98 -6.61
CA GLY A 486 -23.92 6.48 -7.99
C GLY A 486 -22.67 7.25 -8.42
N GLY A 487 -21.94 6.75 -9.42
CA GLY A 487 -20.77 7.46 -9.99
C GLY A 487 -21.12 8.82 -10.61
N PRO A 488 -20.10 9.60 -11.02
CA PRO A 488 -20.31 10.96 -11.52
C PRO A 488 -21.08 10.99 -12.84
N ARG A 489 -21.90 12.03 -13.05
CA ARG A 489 -22.85 12.13 -14.18
C ARG A 489 -22.63 13.38 -15.02
N PHE A 490 -22.97 13.29 -16.30
CA PHE A 490 -22.83 14.41 -17.22
C PHE A 490 -24.05 15.35 -17.10
N GLY A 491 -23.80 16.59 -16.70
CA GLY A 491 -24.80 17.61 -16.47
C GLY A 491 -24.65 18.82 -17.40
N VAL A 492 -25.75 19.54 -17.61
CA VAL A 492 -25.82 20.76 -18.43
C VAL A 492 -26.48 21.87 -17.64
N VAL A 493 -25.87 23.05 -17.63
CA VAL A 493 -26.37 24.23 -16.92
C VAL A 493 -27.66 24.76 -17.58
N ASP A 494 -28.65 25.10 -16.76
CA ASP A 494 -29.94 25.62 -17.21
C ASP A 494 -29.88 27.09 -17.64
N ALA A 495 -30.98 27.62 -18.18
CA ALA A 495 -31.09 29.01 -18.61
C ALA A 495 -30.95 30.04 -17.48
N THR A 496 -31.09 29.62 -16.21
CA THR A 496 -30.89 30.51 -15.06
C THR A 496 -29.42 30.67 -14.68
N GLY A 497 -28.57 29.76 -15.15
CA GLY A 497 -27.15 29.66 -14.81
C GLY A 497 -26.86 29.14 -13.40
N GLY A 498 -27.90 28.90 -12.59
CA GLY A 498 -27.79 28.50 -11.19
C GLY A 498 -28.25 27.06 -10.91
N ARG A 499 -28.68 26.31 -11.92
CA ARG A 499 -29.02 24.90 -11.78
C ARG A 499 -28.42 24.07 -12.91
N VAL A 500 -28.36 22.76 -12.67
CA VAL A 500 -27.78 21.78 -13.59
C VAL A 500 -28.68 20.55 -13.73
N ALA A 501 -28.93 20.14 -14.97
CA ALA A 501 -29.77 19.01 -15.31
C ALA A 501 -28.93 17.83 -15.83
N ALA A 502 -29.27 16.60 -15.43
CA ALA A 502 -28.61 15.41 -15.96
C ALA A 502 -28.93 15.22 -17.46
N ALA A 503 -27.91 15.24 -18.31
CA ALA A 503 -28.11 15.36 -19.75
C ALA A 503 -28.46 14.03 -20.43
N VAL A 504 -27.99 12.89 -19.90
CA VAL A 504 -28.18 11.57 -20.54
C VAL A 504 -29.26 10.76 -19.82
N THR A 505 -29.08 10.51 -18.53
CA THR A 505 -29.96 9.62 -17.75
C THR A 505 -31.24 10.28 -17.21
N GLY A 506 -31.36 11.60 -17.33
CA GLY A 506 -32.50 12.39 -16.84
C GLY A 506 -32.52 12.56 -15.32
N GLY A 507 -33.43 13.41 -14.82
CA GLY A 507 -33.56 13.73 -13.40
C GLY A 507 -34.15 15.13 -13.16
N LYS A 508 -34.46 15.47 -11.89
CA LYS A 508 -34.84 16.83 -11.49
C LYS A 508 -33.62 17.74 -11.39
N ASP A 509 -33.70 18.97 -11.86
CA ASP A 509 -32.58 19.91 -11.79
C ASP A 509 -32.02 20.06 -10.36
N ALA A 510 -30.68 20.07 -10.25
CA ALA A 510 -29.97 20.29 -9.00
C ALA A 510 -29.46 21.72 -8.92
N GLU A 511 -29.48 22.32 -7.73
CA GLU A 511 -28.87 23.63 -7.50
C GLU A 511 -27.35 23.54 -7.64
N LEU A 512 -26.79 24.50 -8.39
CA LEU A 512 -25.38 24.57 -8.74
C LEU A 512 -24.55 25.00 -7.52
N SER A 513 -23.55 24.20 -7.19
CA SER A 513 -22.59 24.50 -6.11
C SER A 513 -21.26 23.83 -6.38
N TYR A 514 -20.17 24.36 -5.81
CA TYR A 514 -18.83 23.79 -6.00
C TYR A 514 -18.74 22.34 -5.52
N ASP A 515 -19.38 22.00 -4.41
CA ASP A 515 -19.31 20.66 -3.81
C ASP A 515 -20.13 19.61 -4.59
N ARG A 516 -21.01 20.05 -5.49
CA ARG A 516 -21.84 19.16 -6.32
C ARG A 516 -21.27 18.93 -7.71
N CYS A 517 -20.28 19.72 -8.13
CA CYS A 517 -19.71 19.66 -9.47
C CYS A 517 -18.20 19.47 -9.43
N SER A 518 -17.65 18.73 -10.40
CA SER A 518 -16.20 18.57 -10.51
C SER A 518 -15.51 19.90 -10.75
N GLN A 519 -14.47 20.14 -9.96
CA GLN A 519 -13.55 21.27 -10.13
C GLN A 519 -12.22 20.82 -10.74
N ALA A 520 -12.19 19.64 -11.38
CA ALA A 520 -11.00 19.17 -12.07
C ALA A 520 -10.57 20.18 -13.15
N VAL A 521 -9.34 20.66 -13.02
CA VAL A 521 -8.73 21.62 -13.94
C VAL A 521 -7.67 20.99 -14.85
N LEU A 522 -7.27 19.74 -14.58
CA LEU A 522 -6.23 19.03 -15.30
C LEU A 522 -6.74 17.70 -15.89
N PRO A 523 -6.29 17.33 -17.12
CA PRO A 523 -5.47 18.15 -18.02
C PRO A 523 -6.27 19.39 -18.48
N TRP A 524 -5.61 20.55 -18.69
CA TRP A 524 -6.26 21.70 -19.31
C TRP A 524 -5.80 21.82 -20.75
N ARG A 525 -6.74 22.04 -21.66
CA ARG A 525 -6.45 22.40 -23.05
C ARG A 525 -7.44 23.48 -23.48
N PRO A 526 -7.02 24.46 -24.29
CA PRO A 526 -7.96 25.36 -24.95
C PRO A 526 -8.99 24.53 -25.71
N PRO A 527 -10.29 24.67 -25.41
CA PRO A 527 -11.32 23.95 -26.14
C PRO A 527 -11.30 24.29 -27.63
N ALA A 528 -11.54 23.29 -28.48
CA ALA A 528 -11.77 23.53 -29.91
C ALA A 528 -13.08 24.30 -30.13
N ALA A 529 -13.17 25.12 -31.17
CA ALA A 529 -14.40 25.83 -31.50
C ALA A 529 -15.59 24.85 -31.65
N GLY A 530 -16.70 25.13 -30.96
CA GLY A 530 -17.92 24.30 -30.99
C GLY A 530 -17.83 22.98 -30.20
N TRP A 531 -16.83 22.82 -29.33
CA TRP A 531 -16.70 21.63 -28.48
C TRP A 531 -17.94 21.37 -27.61
N ASP A 532 -18.50 22.42 -27.01
CA ASP A 532 -19.68 22.40 -26.17
C ASP A 532 -20.89 21.88 -26.95
N ALA A 533 -21.11 22.37 -28.17
CA ALA A 533 -22.15 21.90 -29.07
C ALA A 533 -21.98 20.41 -29.42
N ALA A 534 -20.76 19.91 -29.58
CA ALA A 534 -20.49 18.49 -29.83
C ALA A 534 -20.88 17.62 -28.62
N PHE A 535 -20.44 17.97 -27.41
CA PHE A 535 -20.79 17.22 -26.20
C PHE A 535 -22.29 17.29 -25.89
N LEU A 536 -22.94 18.44 -26.13
CA LEU A 536 -24.39 18.60 -25.99
C LEU A 536 -25.16 17.77 -27.02
N GLY A 537 -24.68 17.74 -28.27
CA GLY A 537 -25.24 16.92 -29.34
C GLY A 537 -25.16 15.43 -29.01
N ASP A 538 -23.98 14.97 -28.58
CA ASP A 538 -23.75 13.58 -28.17
C ASP A 538 -24.62 13.21 -26.96
N ALA A 539 -24.71 14.08 -25.94
CA ALA A 539 -25.57 13.83 -24.79
C ALA A 539 -27.06 13.69 -25.16
N ARG A 540 -27.56 14.49 -26.10
CA ARG A 540 -28.92 14.38 -26.63
C ARG A 540 -29.12 13.05 -27.38
N ALA A 541 -28.19 12.70 -28.25
CA ALA A 541 -28.25 11.43 -28.99
C ALA A 541 -28.24 10.21 -28.05
N LEU A 542 -27.46 10.26 -26.97
CA LEU A 542 -27.47 9.20 -25.95
C LEU A 542 -28.74 9.17 -25.11
N ARG A 543 -29.33 10.33 -24.81
CA ARG A 543 -30.63 10.40 -24.14
C ARG A 543 -31.72 9.69 -24.95
N ASP A 544 -31.73 9.87 -26.27
CA ASP A 544 -32.69 9.21 -27.17
C ASP A 544 -32.52 7.68 -27.18
N LEU A 545 -31.31 7.19 -26.90
CA LEU A 545 -31.00 5.75 -26.81
C LEU A 545 -31.24 5.16 -25.42
N ALA A 546 -31.51 5.98 -24.40
CA ALA A 546 -31.58 5.52 -23.01
C ALA A 546 -32.73 4.53 -22.77
N GLU A 547 -33.91 4.80 -23.33
CA GLU A 547 -35.08 3.91 -23.22
C GLU A 547 -34.90 2.61 -24.04
N PRO A 548 -34.46 2.66 -25.32
CA PRO A 548 -34.07 1.46 -26.06
C PRO A 548 -33.07 0.56 -25.30
N ALA A 549 -32.04 1.13 -24.69
CA ALA A 549 -31.03 0.38 -23.93
C ALA A 549 -31.58 -0.27 -22.65
N ARG A 550 -32.50 0.39 -21.93
CA ARG A 550 -33.19 -0.19 -20.77
C ARG A 550 -34.05 -1.39 -21.18
N ARG A 551 -34.81 -1.26 -22.26
CA ARG A 551 -35.62 -2.35 -22.82
C ARG A 551 -34.77 -3.54 -23.25
N LEU A 552 -33.61 -3.29 -23.86
CA LEU A 552 -32.67 -4.34 -24.23
C LEU A 552 -32.22 -5.18 -23.01
N ALA A 553 -31.93 -4.53 -21.88
CA ALA A 553 -31.57 -5.25 -20.65
C ALA A 553 -32.73 -6.10 -20.10
N ASP A 554 -33.96 -5.59 -20.16
CA ASP A 554 -35.16 -6.36 -19.79
C ASP A 554 -35.36 -7.56 -20.70
N ASP A 555 -35.19 -7.38 -22.01
CA ASP A 555 -35.30 -8.47 -23.00
C ASP A 555 -34.22 -9.53 -22.77
N ALA A 556 -32.98 -9.12 -22.49
CA ALA A 556 -31.87 -10.03 -22.21
C ALA A 556 -32.07 -10.84 -20.92
N ARG A 557 -32.81 -10.29 -19.94
CA ARG A 557 -33.22 -11.03 -18.74
C ARG A 557 -34.27 -12.10 -19.03
N ARG A 558 -35.17 -11.85 -19.99
CA ARG A 558 -36.31 -12.73 -20.37
C ARG A 558 -36.01 -13.66 -21.56
N MET A 559 -34.78 -13.68 -22.02
CA MET A 559 -34.35 -14.48 -23.17
C MET A 559 -34.27 -15.97 -22.81
N GLU A 560 -35.05 -16.80 -23.50
CA GLU A 560 -35.14 -18.25 -23.27
C GLU A 560 -34.89 -19.10 -24.53
N SER A 561 -34.76 -18.48 -25.71
CA SER A 561 -34.56 -19.18 -26.99
C SER A 561 -33.40 -18.62 -27.82
N GLU A 562 -32.88 -19.41 -28.75
CA GLU A 562 -31.87 -18.98 -29.73
C GLU A 562 -32.36 -17.81 -30.60
N SER A 563 -33.64 -17.80 -30.98
CA SER A 563 -34.25 -16.70 -31.72
C SER A 563 -34.33 -15.42 -30.89
N ALA A 564 -34.68 -15.52 -29.61
CA ALA A 564 -34.67 -14.39 -28.69
C ALA A 564 -33.24 -13.84 -28.50
N LEU A 565 -32.24 -14.73 -28.41
CA LEU A 565 -30.82 -14.37 -28.33
C LEU A 565 -30.34 -13.58 -29.55
N ARG A 566 -30.64 -14.06 -30.77
CA ARG A 566 -30.28 -13.33 -31.99
C ARG A 566 -30.96 -11.97 -32.07
N ALA A 567 -32.24 -11.90 -31.71
CA ALA A 567 -32.98 -10.64 -31.71
C ALA A 567 -32.44 -9.62 -30.68
N VAL A 568 -31.98 -10.10 -29.51
CA VAL A 568 -31.27 -9.27 -28.52
C VAL A 568 -29.94 -8.78 -29.09
N GLY A 569 -29.17 -9.64 -29.77
CA GLY A 569 -27.94 -9.26 -30.47
C GLY A 569 -28.16 -8.17 -31.52
N GLU A 570 -29.16 -8.31 -32.39
CA GLU A 570 -29.50 -7.32 -33.42
C GLU A 570 -29.87 -5.96 -32.81
N ARG A 571 -30.69 -5.94 -31.75
CA ARG A 571 -31.05 -4.71 -31.04
C ARG A 571 -29.84 -4.07 -30.35
N ALA A 572 -28.97 -4.88 -29.77
CA ALA A 572 -27.72 -4.40 -29.16
C ALA A 572 -26.81 -3.74 -30.21
N CYS A 573 -26.66 -4.35 -31.39
CA CYS A 573 -25.92 -3.78 -32.51
C CYS A 573 -26.54 -2.45 -32.99
N ALA A 574 -27.87 -2.37 -33.12
CA ALA A 574 -28.55 -1.13 -33.49
C ALA A 574 -28.33 0.01 -32.46
N ILE A 575 -28.33 -0.31 -31.16
CA ILE A 575 -28.02 0.66 -30.10
C ILE A 575 -26.55 1.07 -30.15
N ALA A 576 -25.64 0.12 -30.33
CA ALA A 576 -24.21 0.39 -30.48
C ALA A 576 -23.92 1.27 -31.70
N ASP A 577 -24.55 1.00 -32.85
CA ASP A 577 -24.44 1.82 -34.06
C ASP A 577 -25.05 3.21 -33.84
N GLY A 578 -26.15 3.28 -33.09
CA GLY A 578 -26.75 4.53 -32.66
C GLY A 578 -25.80 5.39 -31.84
N ALA A 579 -25.19 4.78 -30.82
CA ALA A 579 -24.20 5.42 -29.95
C ALA A 579 -22.90 5.74 -30.72
N ALA A 580 -22.54 4.92 -31.71
CA ALA A 580 -21.34 5.12 -32.52
C ALA A 580 -21.42 6.33 -33.47
N ARG A 581 -22.62 6.92 -33.65
CA ARG A 581 -22.79 8.22 -34.32
C ARG A 581 -22.33 9.40 -33.45
N CYS A 582 -22.19 9.19 -32.14
CA CYS A 582 -21.62 10.17 -31.23
C CYS A 582 -20.11 10.16 -31.41
N GLN A 583 -19.52 11.24 -31.93
CA GLN A 583 -18.09 11.29 -32.27
C GLN A 583 -17.22 11.00 -31.04
N THR A 584 -17.66 11.46 -29.87
CA THR A 584 -16.90 11.39 -28.62
C THR A 584 -16.73 9.98 -28.07
N ILE A 585 -17.71 9.09 -28.30
CA ILE A 585 -17.71 7.73 -27.73
C ILE A 585 -17.76 6.62 -28.80
N ALA A 586 -17.56 6.97 -30.07
CA ALA A 586 -17.77 6.06 -31.19
C ALA A 586 -16.98 4.75 -31.09
N LEU A 587 -15.73 4.83 -30.64
CA LEU A 587 -14.88 3.64 -30.43
C LEU A 587 -15.44 2.73 -29.33
N ALA A 588 -15.74 3.30 -28.16
CA ALA A 588 -16.28 2.55 -27.02
C ALA A 588 -17.63 1.89 -27.35
N ALA A 589 -18.50 2.59 -28.09
CA ALA A 589 -19.77 2.05 -28.55
C ALA A 589 -19.58 0.86 -29.51
N ARG A 590 -18.65 0.95 -30.47
CA ARG A 590 -18.33 -0.14 -31.40
C ARG A 590 -17.74 -1.36 -30.70
N GLU A 591 -16.83 -1.14 -29.76
CA GLU A 591 -16.25 -2.22 -28.95
C GLU A 591 -17.30 -2.93 -28.10
N ALA A 592 -18.22 -2.17 -27.49
CA ALA A 592 -19.34 -2.74 -26.75
C ALA A 592 -20.26 -3.57 -27.66
N GLY A 593 -20.61 -3.07 -28.84
CA GLY A 593 -21.40 -3.80 -29.83
C GLY A 593 -20.71 -5.10 -30.30
N ALA A 594 -19.43 -5.02 -30.65
CA ALA A 594 -18.64 -6.19 -31.07
C ALA A 594 -18.53 -7.25 -29.95
N ALA A 595 -18.36 -6.82 -28.70
CA ALA A 595 -18.34 -7.71 -27.55
C ALA A 595 -19.67 -8.44 -27.35
N VAL A 596 -20.80 -7.74 -27.50
CA VAL A 596 -22.13 -8.37 -27.44
C VAL A 596 -22.29 -9.38 -28.58
N GLN A 597 -21.96 -9.01 -29.81
CA GLN A 597 -22.08 -9.90 -30.97
C GLN A 597 -21.24 -11.18 -30.79
N SER A 598 -19.99 -11.04 -30.34
CA SER A 598 -19.12 -12.19 -30.07
C SER A 598 -19.68 -13.12 -29.00
N CYS A 599 -20.28 -12.57 -27.93
CA CYS A 599 -20.93 -13.37 -26.89
C CYS A 599 -22.21 -14.04 -27.41
N VAL A 600 -22.97 -13.36 -28.26
CA VAL A 600 -24.19 -13.88 -28.89
C VAL A 600 -23.86 -15.05 -29.81
N ASP A 601 -22.84 -14.94 -30.65
CA ASP A 601 -22.42 -16.02 -31.55
C ASP A 601 -21.95 -17.25 -30.78
N ALA A 602 -21.17 -17.04 -29.71
CA ALA A 602 -20.71 -18.11 -28.82
C ALA A 602 -21.89 -18.80 -28.10
N ALA A 603 -22.87 -18.04 -27.62
CA ALA A 603 -24.05 -18.60 -26.97
C ALA A 603 -24.99 -19.32 -27.97
N ALA A 604 -25.14 -18.80 -29.19
CA ALA A 604 -25.95 -19.40 -30.24
C ALA A 604 -25.45 -20.80 -30.64
N ALA A 605 -24.12 -20.99 -30.72
CA ALA A 605 -23.52 -22.29 -31.01
C ALA A 605 -23.88 -23.37 -29.96
N LEU A 606 -24.10 -22.97 -28.71
CA LEU A 606 -24.42 -23.90 -27.61
C LEU A 606 -25.89 -24.34 -27.59
N PHE A 607 -26.80 -23.62 -28.25
CA PHE A 607 -28.21 -24.05 -28.39
C PHE A 607 -28.36 -25.32 -29.23
N SER A 608 -27.39 -25.62 -30.09
CA SER A 608 -27.42 -26.82 -30.95
C SER A 608 -26.83 -28.08 -30.29
N GLN A 609 -25.92 -27.95 -29.31
CA GLN A 609 -25.08 -29.09 -28.85
C GLN A 609 -24.60 -29.04 -27.37
N GLY A 610 -25.04 -28.07 -26.55
CA GLY A 610 -24.39 -27.76 -25.26
C GLY A 610 -25.04 -28.33 -23.98
N ASP A 611 -24.23 -28.52 -22.93
CA ASP A 611 -24.65 -28.71 -21.54
C ASP A 611 -25.45 -27.48 -21.04
N PRO A 612 -26.63 -27.64 -20.42
CA PRO A 612 -27.41 -26.54 -19.85
C PRO A 612 -26.61 -25.57 -18.95
N LYS A 613 -25.60 -26.08 -18.22
CA LYS A 613 -24.73 -25.23 -17.38
C LYS A 613 -23.82 -24.32 -18.22
N GLN A 614 -23.28 -24.84 -19.31
CA GLN A 614 -22.43 -24.07 -20.23
C GLN A 614 -23.24 -23.03 -20.98
N LEU A 615 -24.46 -23.37 -21.40
CA LEU A 615 -25.38 -22.43 -22.02
C LEU A 615 -25.73 -21.29 -21.06
N GLN A 616 -26.10 -21.59 -19.81
CA GLN A 616 -26.41 -20.56 -18.81
C GLN A 616 -25.22 -19.60 -18.60
N ALA A 617 -24.00 -20.13 -18.46
CA ALA A 617 -22.80 -19.31 -18.33
C ALA A 617 -22.54 -18.41 -19.55
N ALA A 618 -22.86 -18.89 -20.76
CA ALA A 618 -22.75 -18.09 -21.98
C ALA A 618 -23.81 -16.97 -22.04
N LEU A 619 -25.05 -17.26 -21.63
CA LEU A 619 -26.12 -16.25 -21.54
C LEU A 619 -25.80 -15.16 -20.50
N ASP A 620 -25.18 -15.52 -19.38
CA ASP A 620 -24.74 -14.55 -18.38
C ASP A 620 -23.61 -13.65 -18.89
N LYS A 621 -22.72 -14.16 -19.76
CA LYS A 621 -21.74 -13.33 -20.48
C LYS A 621 -22.39 -12.36 -21.45
N VAL A 622 -23.44 -12.78 -22.16
CA VAL A 622 -24.22 -11.87 -23.04
C VAL A 622 -24.85 -10.74 -22.21
N ARG A 623 -25.49 -11.07 -21.09
CA ARG A 623 -26.07 -10.07 -20.17
C ARG A 623 -25.00 -9.10 -19.66
N ALA A 624 -23.84 -9.61 -19.24
CA ALA A 624 -22.72 -8.78 -18.81
C ALA A 624 -22.14 -7.90 -19.93
N ALA A 625 -22.15 -8.36 -21.18
CA ALA A 625 -21.73 -7.55 -22.32
C ALA A 625 -22.75 -6.42 -22.61
N ILE A 626 -24.05 -6.70 -22.48
CA ILE A 626 -25.14 -5.71 -22.64
C ILE A 626 -25.07 -4.60 -21.59
N GLU A 627 -24.54 -4.88 -20.40
CA GLU A 627 -24.30 -3.84 -19.38
C GLU A 627 -23.40 -2.69 -19.91
N ARG A 628 -22.52 -2.95 -20.88
CA ARG A 628 -21.67 -1.91 -21.51
C ARG A 628 -22.44 -0.96 -22.44
N LEU A 629 -23.64 -1.34 -22.85
CA LEU A 629 -24.55 -0.51 -23.65
C LEU A 629 -25.61 0.17 -22.80
N GLN A 630 -25.59 -0.02 -21.48
CA GLN A 630 -26.55 0.65 -20.59
C GLN A 630 -26.31 2.17 -20.53
N PRO A 631 -27.37 2.97 -20.27
CA PRO A 631 -27.26 4.43 -20.25
C PRO A 631 -26.15 4.95 -19.34
N SER A 632 -25.94 4.31 -18.17
CA SER A 632 -24.88 4.67 -17.24
C SER A 632 -23.48 4.38 -17.77
N ALA A 633 -23.28 3.30 -18.54
CA ALA A 633 -22.00 2.96 -19.14
C ALA A 633 -21.65 3.89 -20.30
N LEU A 634 -22.63 4.23 -21.15
CA LEU A 634 -22.46 5.21 -22.22
C LEU A 634 -22.21 6.62 -21.66
N GLU A 635 -22.90 7.00 -20.59
CA GLU A 635 -22.67 8.26 -19.86
C GLU A 635 -21.28 8.31 -19.22
N ALA A 636 -20.78 7.18 -18.69
CA ALA A 636 -19.42 7.07 -18.16
C ALA A 636 -18.36 7.22 -19.26
N ALA A 637 -18.59 6.67 -20.46
CA ALA A 637 -17.69 6.87 -21.60
C ALA A 637 -17.64 8.33 -22.04
N LEU A 638 -18.80 9.02 -22.09
CA LEU A 638 -18.88 10.45 -22.39
C LEU A 638 -18.15 11.29 -21.33
N THR A 639 -18.31 10.93 -20.05
CA THR A 639 -17.63 11.54 -18.91
C THR A 639 -16.11 11.39 -19.02
N ALA A 640 -15.62 10.18 -19.33
CA ALA A 640 -14.20 9.91 -19.49
C ALA A 640 -13.59 10.71 -20.65
N ALA A 641 -14.34 10.87 -21.74
CA ALA A 641 -13.91 11.68 -22.86
C ALA A 641 -13.87 13.18 -22.54
N LEU A 642 -14.82 13.71 -21.75
CA LEU A 642 -14.79 15.09 -21.26
C LEU A 642 -13.56 15.34 -20.38
N LEU A 643 -13.21 14.39 -19.50
CA LEU A 643 -12.01 14.48 -18.67
C LEU A 643 -10.73 14.44 -19.53
N SER A 644 -10.68 13.53 -20.50
CA SER A 644 -9.51 13.33 -21.37
C SER A 644 -9.27 14.47 -22.36
N SER A 645 -10.33 15.18 -22.78
CA SER A 645 -10.20 16.34 -23.68
C SER A 645 -9.53 17.54 -23.01
N GLY A 646 -9.59 17.60 -21.68
CA GLY A 646 -9.13 18.72 -20.88
C GLY A 646 -9.99 19.99 -20.96
N ALA A 647 -11.13 19.91 -21.64
CA ALA A 647 -12.14 20.97 -21.67
C ALA A 647 -12.89 21.07 -20.33
N SER A 648 -12.78 20.07 -19.46
CA SER A 648 -13.40 20.07 -18.13
C SER A 648 -12.95 21.23 -17.24
N GLY A 649 -11.79 21.86 -17.51
CA GLY A 649 -11.32 23.05 -16.81
C GLY A 649 -11.76 24.39 -17.42
N ALA A 650 -12.38 24.40 -18.61
CA ALA A 650 -12.90 25.61 -19.24
C ALA A 650 -14.27 25.96 -18.62
N ARG A 651 -14.33 27.07 -17.88
CA ARG A 651 -15.55 27.55 -17.21
C ARG A 651 -16.04 28.83 -17.89
N CYS A 652 -17.29 28.81 -18.32
CA CYS A 652 -17.99 29.95 -18.88
C CYS A 652 -18.91 30.53 -17.79
N TYR A 653 -18.60 31.70 -17.25
CA TYR A 653 -19.39 32.30 -16.19
C TYR A 653 -20.53 33.14 -16.75
N ALA A 654 -21.69 33.11 -16.10
CA ALA A 654 -22.81 33.94 -16.51
C ALA A 654 -22.62 35.40 -16.06
N ALA A 655 -23.40 36.30 -16.68
CA ALA A 655 -23.46 37.69 -16.27
C ALA A 655 -23.82 37.83 -14.77
N GLY A 656 -23.11 38.70 -14.08
CA GLY A 656 -23.26 38.94 -12.64
C GLY A 656 -22.50 37.95 -11.74
N GLN A 657 -21.74 37.00 -12.29
CA GLN A 657 -20.82 36.20 -11.47
C GLN A 657 -19.64 37.06 -11.00
N PRO A 658 -19.40 37.17 -9.69
CA PRO A 658 -18.21 37.82 -9.18
C PRO A 658 -17.00 36.89 -9.25
N LEU A 659 -15.90 37.41 -9.78
CA LEU A 659 -14.62 36.72 -9.96
C LEU A 659 -13.49 37.55 -9.36
N THR A 660 -12.42 36.87 -8.94
CA THR A 660 -11.10 37.47 -8.74
C THR A 660 -10.22 37.01 -9.89
N VAL A 661 -9.71 37.94 -10.69
CA VAL A 661 -8.99 37.67 -11.94
C VAL A 661 -7.57 38.25 -11.89
N ARG A 662 -6.62 37.57 -12.52
CA ARG A 662 -5.24 38.03 -12.68
C ARG A 662 -5.11 38.84 -13.96
N THR A 663 -4.65 40.07 -13.80
CA THR A 663 -4.30 41.00 -14.87
C THR A 663 -2.80 41.28 -14.86
N ALA A 664 -2.29 42.04 -15.83
CA ALA A 664 -0.89 42.50 -15.83
C ALA A 664 -0.52 43.27 -14.54
N GLY A 665 -1.49 43.96 -13.92
CA GLY A 665 -1.33 44.66 -12.64
C GLY A 665 -1.52 43.79 -11.39
N GLY A 666 -1.66 42.46 -11.55
CA GLY A 666 -1.94 41.53 -10.45
C GLY A 666 -3.41 41.10 -10.34
N TRP A 667 -3.76 40.49 -9.21
CA TRP A 667 -5.10 39.99 -8.91
C TRP A 667 -6.05 41.13 -8.55
N ARG A 668 -7.26 41.11 -9.14
CA ARG A 668 -8.29 42.13 -8.92
C ARG A 668 -9.68 41.50 -8.98
N ASP A 669 -10.62 42.08 -8.24
CA ASP A 669 -12.02 41.66 -8.29
C ASP A 669 -12.74 42.28 -9.49
N ALA A 670 -13.61 41.50 -10.13
CA ALA A 670 -14.42 41.91 -11.26
C ALA A 670 -15.73 41.13 -11.31
N ASP A 671 -16.77 41.74 -11.88
CA ASP A 671 -18.00 41.05 -12.23
C ASP A 671 -18.00 40.71 -13.71
N VAL A 672 -18.50 39.53 -14.04
CA VAL A 672 -18.74 39.12 -15.43
C VAL A 672 -19.89 39.96 -15.99
N ALA A 673 -19.63 40.78 -17.00
CA ALA A 673 -20.67 41.54 -17.68
C ALA A 673 -21.39 40.67 -18.71
N THR A 674 -20.63 39.99 -19.57
CA THR A 674 -21.13 39.07 -20.59
C THR A 674 -20.07 38.02 -20.92
N ALA A 675 -20.48 36.77 -21.13
CA ALA A 675 -19.65 35.77 -21.79
C ALA A 675 -19.54 36.09 -23.30
N GLY A 676 -18.38 35.86 -23.89
CA GLY A 676 -18.13 35.94 -25.32
C GLY A 676 -18.77 34.79 -26.07
N ALA A 677 -18.95 34.96 -27.38
CA ALA A 677 -19.55 33.92 -28.24
C ALA A 677 -18.70 32.64 -28.35
N ASP A 678 -17.41 32.72 -27.99
CA ASP A 678 -16.49 31.59 -27.92
C ASP A 678 -16.54 30.83 -26.58
N GLY A 679 -17.32 31.32 -25.61
CA GLY A 679 -17.44 30.77 -24.26
C GLY A 679 -16.22 31.01 -23.35
N LEU A 680 -15.05 31.36 -23.92
CA LEU A 680 -13.78 31.48 -23.19
C LEU A 680 -13.45 32.92 -22.84
N CYS A 681 -13.73 33.85 -23.74
CA CYS A 681 -13.54 35.26 -23.50
C CYS A 681 -14.69 35.81 -22.68
N HIS A 682 -14.38 36.56 -21.62
CA HIS A 682 -15.39 37.21 -20.79
C HIS A 682 -15.15 38.71 -20.80
N ARG A 683 -16.22 39.48 -20.95
CA ARG A 683 -16.17 40.93 -20.71
C ARG A 683 -16.31 41.14 -19.21
N LEU A 684 -15.28 41.69 -18.60
CA LEU A 684 -15.20 41.88 -17.15
C LEU A 684 -15.35 43.36 -16.79
N LYS A 685 -16.10 43.62 -15.72
CA LYS A 685 -16.22 44.94 -15.10
C LYS A 685 -15.48 44.92 -13.77
N PHE A 686 -14.31 45.54 -13.72
CA PHE A 686 -13.48 45.60 -12.51
C PHE A 686 -14.12 46.47 -11.43
N GLU A 687 -13.98 46.06 -10.18
CA GLU A 687 -14.37 46.90 -9.04
C GLU A 687 -13.30 47.96 -8.71
N GLY A 688 -13.77 49.14 -8.27
CA GLY A 688 -12.93 50.27 -7.85
C GLY A 688 -13.06 51.52 -8.75
N PRO A 689 -12.38 52.63 -8.40
CA PRO A 689 -12.50 53.94 -9.05
C PRO A 689 -11.85 54.04 -10.45
N SER A 690 -11.46 52.91 -11.05
CA SER A 690 -10.86 52.89 -12.38
C SER A 690 -11.88 53.29 -13.46
N ARG A 691 -11.51 54.27 -14.29
CA ARG A 691 -12.26 54.67 -15.51
C ARG A 691 -11.99 53.72 -16.70
N GLU A 692 -11.35 52.58 -16.49
CA GLU A 692 -11.01 51.66 -17.57
C GLU A 692 -12.27 51.01 -18.16
N PRO A 693 -12.38 50.94 -19.50
CA PRO A 693 -13.48 50.25 -20.14
C PRO A 693 -13.47 48.75 -19.78
N PRO A 694 -14.62 48.06 -19.87
CA PRO A 694 -14.68 46.62 -19.65
C PRO A 694 -13.63 45.90 -20.52
N ALA A 695 -12.76 45.11 -19.88
CA ALA A 695 -11.74 44.36 -20.59
C ALA A 695 -12.29 43.00 -21.02
N THR A 696 -11.93 42.56 -22.21
CA THR A 696 -12.15 41.18 -22.65
C THR A 696 -10.96 40.35 -22.22
N LEU A 697 -11.19 39.34 -21.38
CA LEU A 697 -10.15 38.43 -20.90
C LEU A 697 -10.54 36.98 -21.19
N MET A 698 -9.61 36.21 -21.75
CA MET A 698 -9.76 34.77 -21.85
C MET A 698 -9.55 34.14 -20.47
N LEU A 699 -10.57 33.49 -19.93
CA LEU A 699 -10.49 32.86 -18.61
C LEU A 699 -9.89 31.45 -18.74
N HIS A 700 -8.79 31.20 -18.03
CA HIS A 700 -8.15 29.88 -17.90
C HIS A 700 -7.98 29.53 -16.41
N PRO A 701 -7.81 28.25 -16.04
CA PRO A 701 -7.79 27.81 -14.63
C PRO A 701 -6.76 28.50 -13.71
N TRP A 702 -5.80 29.24 -14.26
CA TRP A 702 -4.71 29.87 -13.53
C TRP A 702 -4.77 31.41 -13.49
N ASN A 703 -5.78 32.04 -14.12
CA ASN A 703 -5.95 33.50 -14.09
C ASN A 703 -7.26 33.97 -13.47
N HIS A 704 -8.07 33.09 -12.91
CA HIS A 704 -9.28 33.50 -12.23
C HIS A 704 -9.72 32.47 -11.18
N ALA A 705 -10.49 32.94 -10.22
CA ALA A 705 -11.30 32.12 -9.35
C ALA A 705 -12.61 32.85 -9.05
N PRO A 706 -13.70 32.13 -8.75
CA PRO A 706 -14.89 32.75 -8.20
C PRO A 706 -14.61 33.47 -6.89
N ARG A 707 -15.18 34.66 -6.74
CA ARG A 707 -14.91 35.51 -5.58
C ARG A 707 -15.74 35.06 -4.39
N GLU A 708 -15.11 34.28 -3.50
CA GLU A 708 -15.66 33.93 -2.19
C GLU A 708 -15.41 35.01 -1.13
N LEU A 709 -14.28 35.73 -1.25
CA LEU A 709 -13.86 36.82 -0.39
C LEU A 709 -13.38 37.98 -1.26
N PRO A 710 -13.64 39.24 -0.86
CA PRO A 710 -13.01 40.39 -1.51
C PRO A 710 -11.48 40.25 -1.53
N HIS A 711 -10.81 40.70 -2.58
CA HIS A 711 -9.37 40.51 -2.75
C HIS A 711 -8.55 41.02 -1.55
N ALA A 712 -8.90 42.18 -0.99
CA ALA A 712 -8.23 42.74 0.19
C ALA A 712 -8.37 41.85 1.43
N ALA A 713 -9.54 41.24 1.62
CA ALA A 713 -9.81 40.29 2.70
C ALA A 713 -9.01 38.99 2.53
N PHE A 714 -8.97 38.46 1.31
CA PHE A 714 -8.16 37.30 0.97
C PHE A 714 -6.67 37.57 1.24
N GLU A 715 -6.15 38.72 0.82
CA GLU A 715 -4.75 39.08 1.05
C GLU A 715 -4.41 39.22 2.54
N ALA A 716 -5.31 39.80 3.33
CA ALA A 716 -5.15 39.87 4.78
C ALA A 716 -5.12 38.47 5.43
N MET A 717 -6.01 37.57 5.01
CA MET A 717 -6.01 36.19 5.48
C MET A 717 -4.77 35.42 5.02
N ARG A 718 -4.36 35.57 3.76
CA ARG A 718 -3.16 34.93 3.18
C ARG A 718 -1.89 35.38 3.90
N ALA A 719 -1.73 36.69 4.14
CA ALA A 719 -0.58 37.23 4.86
C ALA A 719 -0.50 36.71 6.30
N TRP A 720 -1.65 36.44 6.93
CA TRP A 720 -1.73 35.85 8.27
C TRP A 720 -1.47 34.33 8.26
N TRP A 721 -1.95 33.59 7.25
CA TRP A 721 -1.83 32.13 7.13
C TRP A 721 -0.53 31.61 6.52
N ALA A 722 0.03 32.29 5.52
CA ALA A 722 1.20 31.79 4.81
C ALA A 722 2.42 31.52 5.72
N PRO A 723 2.76 32.40 6.70
CA PRO A 723 3.85 32.11 7.64
C PRO A 723 3.59 30.88 8.50
N TRP A 724 2.33 30.66 8.90
CA TRP A 724 1.94 29.53 9.75
C TRP A 724 1.96 28.20 9.00
N LEU A 725 1.44 28.17 7.77
CA LEU A 725 1.57 26.99 6.91
C LEU A 725 3.04 26.68 6.64
N GLY A 726 3.87 27.70 6.42
CA GLY A 726 5.32 27.55 6.29
C GLY A 726 5.95 26.89 7.51
N VAL A 727 5.59 27.31 8.73
CA VAL A 727 6.12 26.71 9.97
C VAL A 727 5.60 25.29 10.21
N GLN A 728 4.30 25.04 9.98
CA GLN A 728 3.69 23.73 10.21
C GLN A 728 4.15 22.67 9.20
N HIS A 729 4.47 23.07 7.97
CA HIS A 729 4.89 22.17 6.89
C HIS A 729 6.37 22.34 6.51
N ALA A 730 7.17 23.05 7.32
CA ALA A 730 8.61 23.22 7.09
C ALA A 730 9.36 21.89 7.03
N HIS A 731 8.83 20.84 7.67
CA HIS A 731 9.49 19.55 7.73
C HIS A 731 8.56 18.37 7.44
N ILE A 732 9.11 17.36 6.75
CA ILE A 732 8.50 16.05 6.52
C ILE A 732 9.43 15.00 7.13
N ALA A 733 8.91 13.96 7.78
CA ALA A 733 9.78 12.89 8.26
C ALA A 733 10.15 11.96 7.11
N ASP A 734 11.46 11.73 6.91
CA ASP A 734 11.96 10.68 6.04
C ASP A 734 11.65 9.31 6.66
N ALA A 735 10.87 8.49 5.97
CA ALA A 735 10.51 7.15 6.42
C ALA A 735 11.69 6.15 6.38
N LEU A 736 12.77 6.45 5.63
CA LEU A 736 13.96 5.60 5.56
C LEU A 736 14.92 5.87 6.71
N THR A 737 15.24 7.15 6.98
CA THR A 737 16.24 7.54 7.99
C THR A 737 15.64 8.04 9.31
N GLY A 738 14.34 8.38 9.34
CA GLY A 738 13.69 9.02 10.48
C GLY A 738 14.05 10.50 10.67
N LYS A 739 14.86 11.09 9.78
CA LYS A 739 15.25 12.51 9.86
C LYS A 739 14.12 13.42 9.40
N ARG A 740 14.10 14.64 9.93
CA ARG A 740 13.29 15.72 9.40
C ARG A 740 13.93 16.23 8.11
N LEU A 741 13.27 16.00 6.99
CA LEU A 741 13.56 16.67 5.73
C LEU A 741 12.98 18.07 5.79
N ASP A 742 13.77 19.07 5.45
CA ASP A 742 13.27 20.42 5.20
C ASP A 742 12.51 20.42 3.86
N ALA A 743 11.20 20.62 3.91
CA ALA A 743 10.34 20.58 2.73
C ALA A 743 10.66 21.70 1.72
N LEU A 744 11.29 22.79 2.16
CA LEU A 744 11.65 23.92 1.32
C LEU A 744 13.03 23.76 0.68
N GLN A 745 13.97 23.09 1.36
CA GLN A 745 15.32 22.89 0.85
C GLN A 745 15.55 21.55 0.17
N GLN A 746 14.80 20.51 0.58
CA GLN A 746 15.09 19.12 0.22
C GLN A 746 13.98 18.46 -0.59
N CYS A 747 12.82 19.11 -0.78
CA CYS A 747 11.84 18.69 -1.77
C CYS A 747 11.97 19.49 -3.06
N VAL A 748 11.73 18.83 -4.20
CA VAL A 748 11.73 19.48 -5.52
C VAL A 748 10.47 20.35 -5.64
N ALA A 749 10.65 21.66 -5.75
CA ALA A 749 9.55 22.57 -6.04
C ALA A 749 9.02 22.33 -7.46
N MET A 750 7.77 21.88 -7.58
CA MET A 750 7.09 21.80 -8.88
C MET A 750 6.50 23.18 -9.21
N SER A 751 7.15 23.94 -10.09
CA SER A 751 6.56 25.16 -10.66
C SER A 751 5.73 24.82 -11.89
N VAL A 752 4.45 25.20 -11.90
CA VAL A 752 3.59 25.13 -13.10
C VAL A 752 3.68 26.47 -13.82
N THR A 753 4.49 26.54 -14.88
CA THR A 753 4.57 27.69 -15.78
C THR A 753 3.50 27.59 -16.86
N GLY A 754 2.52 28.49 -16.86
CA GLY A 754 1.58 28.69 -17.96
C GLY A 754 2.22 29.47 -19.13
N PRO A 755 1.66 29.40 -20.34
CA PRO A 755 2.23 30.04 -21.51
C PRO A 755 1.77 31.50 -21.61
N GLU A 756 2.70 32.45 -21.71
CA GLU A 756 2.49 33.69 -22.46
C GLU A 756 3.43 33.65 -23.68
N ASP A 757 2.81 33.74 -24.85
CA ASP A 757 3.31 33.94 -26.22
C ASP A 757 4.40 33.04 -26.83
N VAL A 758 4.07 32.48 -28.00
CA VAL A 758 4.90 31.63 -28.85
C VAL A 758 5.89 32.46 -29.67
N VAL A 759 7.18 32.11 -29.62
CA VAL A 759 8.08 32.11 -30.78
C VAL A 759 8.89 30.80 -30.80
N ALA A 760 9.02 30.18 -31.98
CA ALA A 760 9.78 28.96 -32.24
C ALA A 760 11.29 29.10 -31.90
N PRO A 761 12.03 27.99 -31.68
CA PRO A 761 13.28 28.00 -30.93
C PRO A 761 14.48 28.53 -31.75
N PRO A 762 15.48 29.17 -31.11
CA PRO A 762 16.79 29.35 -31.74
C PRO A 762 17.56 28.02 -31.83
N VAL A 763 18.23 27.81 -32.98
CA VAL A 763 19.11 26.67 -33.27
C VAL A 763 20.48 26.89 -32.65
N GLU A 764 20.99 25.91 -31.89
CA GLU A 764 22.30 25.93 -31.22
C GLU A 764 23.49 25.72 -32.19
N PHE A 765 24.56 26.54 -32.08
CA PHE A 765 25.89 26.27 -32.67
C PHE A 765 26.98 26.40 -31.59
N VAL A 766 27.96 25.48 -31.57
CA VAL A 766 29.03 25.42 -30.56
C VAL A 766 30.39 25.79 -31.19
N LEU A 767 31.16 26.69 -30.56
CA LEU A 767 32.49 27.14 -30.99
C LEU A 767 33.52 26.94 -29.87
N THR A 768 34.75 26.52 -30.20
CA THR A 768 35.80 26.16 -29.21
C THR A 768 36.98 27.15 -29.24
N ALA A 769 37.34 27.74 -28.09
CA ALA A 769 38.37 28.80 -27.99
C ALA A 769 39.72 28.32 -27.39
N PRO A 770 40.88 28.85 -27.83
CA PRO A 770 42.18 28.66 -27.17
C PRO A 770 42.32 29.50 -25.86
N PRO A 771 43.22 29.15 -24.92
CA PRO A 771 43.33 29.84 -23.63
C PRO A 771 43.87 31.27 -23.77
N GLY A 772 43.11 32.27 -23.29
CA GLY A 772 43.51 33.69 -23.33
C GLY A 772 42.32 34.65 -23.37
N LYS A 773 42.58 35.96 -23.39
CA LYS A 773 41.52 36.99 -23.42
C LYS A 773 40.90 37.12 -24.82
N ILE A 774 39.58 36.98 -24.89
CA ILE A 774 38.81 36.83 -26.15
C ILE A 774 38.42 38.17 -26.83
N GLY A 775 38.39 39.31 -26.12
CA GLY A 775 38.24 40.61 -26.81
C GLY A 775 36.81 41.05 -27.22
N ILE A 776 35.73 40.46 -26.71
CA ILE A 776 34.32 40.79 -27.10
C ILE A 776 33.53 41.40 -25.90
N GLY A 777 32.58 42.30 -26.16
CA GLY A 777 31.71 42.96 -25.19
C GLY A 777 30.23 42.85 -25.57
N PHE A 778 29.37 42.79 -24.56
CA PHE A 778 27.97 42.38 -24.65
C PHE A 778 27.10 43.37 -23.88
N GLU A 779 25.85 43.55 -24.30
CA GLU A 779 24.90 44.43 -23.63
C GLU A 779 23.53 43.77 -23.52
N GLY A 780 22.97 43.86 -22.33
CA GLY A 780 21.59 43.53 -22.11
C GLY A 780 21.19 43.63 -20.65
N ASN A 781 19.90 43.56 -20.50
CA ASN A 781 19.08 43.99 -19.39
C ASN A 781 18.52 42.79 -18.62
N GLY A 782 19.03 41.59 -18.92
CA GLY A 782 18.75 40.34 -18.22
C GLY A 782 17.58 39.53 -18.77
N GLU A 783 16.75 40.10 -19.66
CA GLU A 783 15.47 39.49 -20.07
C GLU A 783 15.47 38.86 -21.47
N LEU A 784 16.44 39.20 -22.33
CA LEU A 784 16.64 38.62 -23.67
C LEU A 784 18.11 38.26 -23.82
N PRO A 785 18.51 37.20 -24.55
CA PRO A 785 19.91 36.80 -24.77
C PRO A 785 20.71 38.04 -25.18
N PRO A 786 21.44 38.62 -24.23
CA PRO A 786 21.98 39.99 -24.37
C PRO A 786 22.94 40.38 -25.51
N THR A 787 22.43 40.88 -26.62
CA THR A 787 23.15 41.19 -27.87
C THR A 787 24.62 41.65 -27.80
N VAL A 788 25.44 41.12 -28.72
CA VAL A 788 26.83 41.55 -28.92
C VAL A 788 26.81 43.05 -29.16
N ASN A 789 27.46 43.79 -28.27
CA ASN A 789 27.50 45.26 -28.33
C ASN A 789 28.80 45.75 -29.00
N LYS A 790 29.93 45.05 -28.79
CA LYS A 790 31.23 45.45 -29.37
C LYS A 790 32.21 44.30 -29.55
N VAL A 791 33.01 44.33 -30.63
CA VAL A 791 34.14 43.41 -30.88
C VAL A 791 35.43 44.22 -31.02
N LEU A 792 36.50 43.87 -30.29
CA LEU A 792 37.81 44.53 -30.39
C LEU A 792 38.61 43.97 -31.58
N SER A 793 39.41 44.81 -32.22
CA SER A 793 40.28 44.42 -33.35
C SER A 793 41.36 43.39 -32.99
N THR A 794 41.54 43.10 -31.71
CA THR A 794 42.46 42.09 -31.18
C THR A 794 41.77 40.77 -30.82
N SER A 795 40.47 40.62 -31.12
CA SER A 795 39.69 39.40 -30.90
C SER A 795 40.04 38.32 -31.94
N PRO A 796 40.19 37.04 -31.55
CA PRO A 796 40.39 35.94 -32.48
C PRO A 796 39.14 35.60 -33.32
N PHE A 797 37.98 36.21 -33.03
CA PHE A 797 36.68 35.95 -33.68
C PHE A 797 36.16 37.13 -34.52
N VAL A 798 37.02 38.09 -34.89
CA VAL A 798 36.61 39.36 -35.51
C VAL A 798 35.85 39.23 -36.84
N ASP A 799 36.10 38.16 -37.60
CA ASP A 799 35.45 37.90 -38.90
C ASP A 799 34.30 36.86 -38.84
N GLN A 800 33.93 36.38 -37.64
CA GLN A 800 33.00 35.26 -37.45
C GLN A 800 31.74 35.63 -36.66
N ILE A 801 31.67 36.83 -36.07
CA ILE A 801 30.55 37.32 -35.23
C ILE A 801 30.20 38.76 -35.62
N GLN A 802 28.90 39.12 -35.64
CA GLN A 802 28.42 40.48 -35.94
C GLN A 802 27.64 41.09 -34.75
N VAL A 803 27.56 42.42 -34.69
CA VAL A 803 26.79 43.17 -33.67
C VAL A 803 25.29 42.90 -33.82
N GLY A 804 24.59 42.63 -32.71
CA GLY A 804 23.14 42.39 -32.68
C GLY A 804 22.68 40.91 -32.68
N TRP A 805 23.58 39.94 -32.77
CA TRP A 805 23.23 38.51 -32.70
C TRP A 805 22.98 38.03 -31.27
N ALA A 806 22.13 37.00 -31.10
CA ALA A 806 21.83 36.32 -29.83
C ALA A 806 22.94 35.31 -29.45
N LEU A 807 23.67 35.51 -28.37
CA LEU A 807 24.55 34.49 -27.80
C LEU A 807 23.72 33.62 -26.87
N VAL A 808 24.06 32.35 -27.00
CA VAL A 808 23.25 31.21 -26.66
C VAL A 808 24.12 30.43 -25.64
N LYS A 809 25.34 30.00 -25.99
CA LYS A 809 26.30 29.43 -25.02
C LYS A 809 27.73 29.91 -25.26
N LEU A 810 28.55 30.02 -24.21
CA LEU A 810 30.00 30.26 -24.32
C LEU A 810 30.76 29.50 -23.23
N ASP A 811 31.51 28.45 -23.62
CA ASP A 811 32.35 27.66 -22.71
C ASP A 811 33.74 28.30 -22.53
N GLY A 812 34.26 28.30 -21.30
CA GLY A 812 35.66 28.63 -21.04
C GLY A 812 36.13 28.20 -19.65
N ALA A 813 37.34 27.65 -19.56
CA ALA A 813 37.98 27.39 -18.25
C ALA A 813 38.35 28.69 -17.49
N ASP A 814 38.24 29.86 -18.13
CA ASP A 814 38.50 31.15 -17.51
C ASP A 814 37.68 32.25 -18.20
N VAL A 815 36.50 32.54 -17.66
CA VAL A 815 35.61 33.61 -18.16
C VAL A 815 36.00 34.93 -17.51
N THR A 816 36.87 35.72 -18.16
CA THR A 816 37.08 37.14 -17.79
C THR A 816 36.27 38.13 -18.60
N LYS A 817 35.19 37.68 -19.27
CA LYS A 817 34.30 38.59 -19.98
C LYS A 817 32.93 37.96 -20.19
N HIS A 818 31.94 38.26 -19.34
CA HIS A 818 30.55 38.31 -19.79
C HIS A 818 29.72 39.30 -18.98
N GLN A 819 29.27 40.37 -19.65
CA GLN A 819 27.94 40.91 -19.42
C GLN A 819 26.99 40.13 -20.30
N ALA A 820 25.84 39.82 -19.71
CA ALA A 820 24.59 39.66 -20.38
C ALA A 820 24.50 38.40 -21.33
N GLN A 821 25.29 38.14 -22.37
CA GLN A 821 24.84 37.25 -23.45
C GLN A 821 24.91 35.72 -23.25
N GLN A 822 25.19 35.28 -22.05
CA GLN A 822 25.61 33.90 -21.79
C GLN A 822 24.48 32.95 -21.41
N VAL A 823 23.30 33.08 -22.01
CA VAL A 823 22.14 32.22 -21.67
C VAL A 823 21.53 31.66 -22.94
N ILE A 824 21.09 30.40 -22.85
CA ILE A 824 20.48 29.53 -23.88
C ILE A 824 21.56 28.77 -24.64
N ASN A 825 22.45 27.96 -24.07
CA ASN A 825 22.25 26.53 -23.97
C ASN A 825 22.72 26.09 -22.60
N LEU A 826 21.84 26.39 -21.65
CA LEU A 826 21.30 25.39 -20.74
C LEU A 826 19.81 25.25 -21.07
#